data_AF-A0A961B0H5-F1
#
_entry.id   AF-A0A961B0H5-F1
#
_cell.length_a   1.000
_cell.length_b   1.000
_cell.length_c   1.000
_cell.angle_alpha   90.00
_cell.angle_beta   90.00
_cell.angle_gamma   90.00
#
_symmetry.space_group_name_H-M   'P 1'
#
loop_
_entity.id
_entity.type
_entity.pdbx_description
1 polymer ?
#
loop_
_entity_poly.entity_id
_entity_poly.type
_entity_poly.pdbx_seq_one_letter_code
_entity_poly.pdbx_strand_id
1 'polypeptide(L)'
;MPEVNDAKNTDSGKPKPEEDPALAQFGIYAESAPVAERAAPVATTLPLELRPGDRVVFIGNTLFDRAADHGHFEAMLQLAHPDLNLTVRTLAWSADEVDLQPRPDNFASLKQHLTHEKADVIFAAYGFNESFAGVERLPEFKARLTTFLIDLKTSAFNGKSGPRVVLVSPIGNENIAGVPAADLNNERLAAYAKAMAEVAEAEQVGYANVFGGTKAAMDPEATTLTINGVHLTGEGYRVFAEELFRQTFGESAPPENEELRAVVVDKNRQYFRRYRPLNTFYYTGGRNKDYGYLDFLPAMRNFDLMVANRDARIWEIARGKTFGGRPVDDSNLPPLDAVIESRGANEWLDPGAELAAFKVDPRFEVNLFASEEEFPEIACPIQMRWDAKGRLWVSCSTTYPHVYPGREPDDKIVILEDTDWDGRADKSTVWAEGLHIPLSFELTRDGVYVSDEPHFALVRDTDGDGKADTKEKVLTGFGTEDSHHALHDFAWTPEGDLIFRESIFHNSQVETPYGPIRAKNSAWFLFRPATRRLISFGNYPNTNPWGVTFDRWGFHVASHPIFADAFHALNPPYPEQHPAAGNLPAYSGVCGHEFVDFPMWPEETRGGFVKVRYKPTNRVELHQWIEKDDHFEEAYQTDLLFSTNLSFIPVDLRHGPRGAMYVCDWYNPVKGHMQYSLRDPRRDRKSGRIWRIVPKGATLQDPPKIDGATAAELVRNLARPEYRYRYWTKRELRDRHDPAEVEKALDQWLAEISPSKTGGVRHDQIEALWAFRNIGATRPALLGELLECEDHLARAAATRMLCWWHADLPNDGVDALRARVNDENGIVRLEAAIAASHIGTPAALEALLDVLDHPMGDHLAYAVRSALGSAGLAAHWKNDPAFLTAHPKLAEFSRSWKSGDQIKILNAKATGDDAEFDLRADLKTVEISCVPERLLFSVTKIEARAGQPVKLTLLNPDATQHNLTIVKPGALEEVGMAGNEMAKDPAGLSKGFIPESDKILFHTRLLDPQTGEILRFEAPGEPGVYPYLCTFPGHWIVMKGELIVSE
;
A
#
# COMPACT_ATOMS: atom_id res chain seq x y z
N MET A 1 -15.22 30.03 20.37
CA MET A 1 -13.79 29.75 20.13
C MET A 1 -13.12 31.08 19.81
N PRO A 2 -11.89 31.37 20.28
CA PRO A 2 -11.17 32.55 19.82
C PRO A 2 -10.90 32.42 18.32
N GLU A 3 -11.18 33.47 17.54
CA GLU A 3 -10.80 33.53 16.12
C GLU A 3 -9.27 33.57 16.04
N VAL A 4 -8.67 32.55 15.41
CA VAL A 4 -7.24 32.55 15.07
C VAL A 4 -7.12 33.03 13.63
N ASN A 5 -6.33 34.05 13.39
CA ASN A 5 -6.13 34.60 12.06
C ASN A 5 -5.20 33.69 11.24
N ASP A 6 -5.76 32.91 10.32
CA ASP A 6 -5.01 32.01 9.45
C ASP A 6 -4.56 32.73 8.18
N ALA A 7 -3.24 32.94 8.05
CA ALA A 7 -2.63 33.69 6.96
C ALA A 7 -2.87 33.04 5.59
N LYS A 8 -3.24 31.75 5.52
CA LYS A 8 -3.59 31.09 4.25
C LYS A 8 -4.79 31.73 3.55
N ASN A 9 -5.65 32.43 4.31
CA ASN A 9 -6.82 33.11 3.78
C ASN A 9 -6.49 34.53 3.28
N THR A 10 -5.27 35.01 3.53
CA THR A 10 -4.78 36.31 3.05
C THR A 10 -4.17 36.15 1.66
N ASP A 11 -4.51 37.05 0.74
CA ASP A 11 -3.85 37.17 -0.56
C ASP A 11 -2.47 37.84 -0.39
N SER A 12 -1.43 37.26 -0.99
CA SER A 12 -0.09 37.84 -0.94
C SER A 12 0.09 39.06 -1.86
N GLY A 13 -0.80 39.25 -2.83
CA GLY A 13 -0.69 40.26 -3.88
C GLY A 13 0.41 39.99 -4.90
N LYS A 14 1.10 38.84 -4.85
CA LYS A 14 2.11 38.45 -5.84
C LYS A 14 1.43 37.93 -7.11
N PRO A 15 1.85 38.37 -8.30
CA PRO A 15 1.30 37.86 -9.55
C PRO A 15 1.64 36.38 -9.77
N LYS A 16 0.76 35.65 -10.49
CA LYS A 16 1.07 34.28 -10.94
C LYS A 16 2.25 34.33 -11.94
N PRO A 17 3.26 33.45 -11.82
CA PRO A 17 4.32 33.34 -12.82
C PRO A 17 3.75 33.00 -14.21
N GLU A 18 4.46 33.41 -15.26
CA GLU A 18 4.13 33.03 -16.64
C GLU A 18 4.45 31.54 -16.86
N GLU A 19 3.55 30.82 -17.54
CA GLU A 19 3.74 29.41 -17.88
C GLU A 19 4.50 29.31 -19.21
N ASP A 20 5.59 28.53 -19.27
CA ASP A 20 6.32 28.25 -20.51
C ASP A 20 5.70 27.06 -21.26
N PRO A 21 5.02 27.26 -22.41
CA PRO A 21 4.36 26.18 -23.15
C PRO A 21 5.30 25.04 -23.54
N ALA A 22 6.61 25.27 -23.63
CA ALA A 22 7.59 24.24 -23.93
C ALA A 22 7.70 23.18 -22.82
N LEU A 23 7.29 23.48 -21.58
CA LEU A 23 7.33 22.52 -20.47
C LEU A 23 6.29 21.40 -20.62
N ALA A 24 5.21 21.63 -21.37
CA ALA A 24 4.12 20.65 -21.54
C ALA A 24 4.61 19.31 -22.12
N GLN A 25 5.69 19.31 -22.91
CA GLN A 25 6.26 18.10 -23.52
C GLN A 25 6.88 17.12 -22.53
N PHE A 26 7.17 17.56 -21.29
CA PHE A 26 7.73 16.71 -20.23
C PHE A 26 6.63 16.01 -19.40
N GLY A 27 5.36 16.34 -19.64
CA GLY A 27 4.23 15.63 -19.07
C GLY A 27 3.92 14.36 -19.87
N ILE A 28 3.78 13.22 -19.18
CA ILE A 28 3.38 11.95 -19.78
C ILE A 28 2.07 11.51 -19.11
N TYR A 29 0.95 11.90 -19.71
CA TYR A 29 -0.39 11.69 -19.16
C TYR A 29 -1.12 10.57 -19.93
N ALA A 30 -1.91 9.75 -19.24
CA ALA A 30 -2.71 8.70 -19.87
C ALA A 30 -3.61 9.24 -20.97
N GLU A 31 -4.24 10.39 -20.74
CA GLU A 31 -5.21 11.00 -21.66
C GLU A 31 -4.58 11.55 -22.95
N SER A 32 -3.29 11.88 -22.96
CA SER A 32 -2.68 12.64 -24.07
C SER A 32 -1.34 12.13 -24.58
N ALA A 33 -0.67 11.23 -23.84
CA ALA A 33 0.59 10.66 -24.28
C ALA A 33 0.38 9.80 -25.54
N PRO A 34 1.30 9.87 -26.53
CA PRO A 34 1.15 9.16 -27.79
C PRO A 34 1.19 7.65 -27.57
N VAL A 35 0.36 6.94 -28.33
CA VAL A 35 0.40 5.48 -28.43
C VAL A 35 1.11 5.12 -29.74
N ALA A 36 1.98 4.11 -29.69
CA ALA A 36 2.65 3.59 -30.87
C ALA A 36 1.68 3.14 -31.95
N GLU A 37 1.99 3.47 -33.20
CA GLU A 37 1.32 2.89 -34.37
C GLU A 37 1.59 1.39 -34.46
N ARG A 38 0.76 0.66 -35.21
CA ARG A 38 0.99 -0.76 -35.47
C ARG A 38 2.10 -0.95 -36.51
N ALA A 39 2.97 -1.93 -36.26
CA ALA A 39 4.00 -2.36 -37.19
C ALA A 39 3.99 -3.88 -37.37
N ALA A 40 4.66 -4.33 -38.44
CA ALA A 40 4.94 -5.74 -38.61
C ALA A 40 5.84 -6.24 -37.47
N PRO A 41 5.57 -7.45 -36.93
CA PRO A 41 6.34 -8.00 -35.85
C PRO A 41 7.77 -8.34 -36.27
N VAL A 42 8.71 -8.15 -35.35
CA VAL A 42 10.12 -8.55 -35.52
C VAL A 42 10.37 -9.83 -34.75
N ALA A 43 10.74 -10.91 -35.46
CA ALA A 43 11.18 -12.14 -34.81
C ALA A 43 12.49 -11.89 -34.05
N THR A 44 12.57 -12.36 -32.81
CA THR A 44 13.75 -12.22 -31.96
C THR A 44 14.34 -13.60 -31.71
N THR A 45 15.64 -13.76 -31.97
CA THR A 45 16.38 -15.00 -31.71
C THR A 45 17.54 -14.70 -30.75
N LEU A 46 17.93 -15.70 -29.96
CA LEU A 46 19.11 -15.63 -29.09
C LEU A 46 20.21 -16.52 -29.71
N PRO A 47 21.50 -16.10 -29.70
CA PRO A 47 22.06 -14.88 -29.12
C PRO A 47 21.49 -13.57 -29.68
N LEU A 48 21.20 -12.61 -28.81
CA LEU A 48 20.62 -11.33 -29.19
C LEU A 48 21.66 -10.44 -29.88
N GLU A 49 21.33 -9.93 -31.06
CA GLU A 49 22.14 -8.91 -31.74
C GLU A 49 21.64 -7.51 -31.39
N LEU A 50 22.50 -6.69 -30.78
CA LEU A 50 22.28 -5.27 -30.51
C LEU A 50 22.87 -4.40 -31.63
N ARG A 51 22.28 -3.21 -31.84
CA ARG A 51 22.63 -2.27 -32.91
C ARG A 51 23.03 -0.91 -32.33
N PRO A 52 23.84 -0.12 -33.06
CA PRO A 52 24.19 1.23 -32.62
C PRO A 52 22.95 2.10 -32.38
N GLY A 53 22.87 2.68 -31.18
CA GLY A 53 21.78 3.55 -30.75
C GLY A 53 20.51 2.82 -30.29
N ASP A 54 20.54 1.48 -30.15
CA ASP A 54 19.41 0.73 -29.62
C ASP A 54 18.98 1.24 -28.24
N ARG A 55 17.67 1.43 -28.08
CA ARG A 55 17.04 1.81 -26.82
C ARG A 55 16.44 0.58 -26.15
N VAL A 56 17.11 0.11 -25.11
CA VAL A 56 16.75 -1.10 -24.35
C VAL A 56 15.85 -0.71 -23.18
N VAL A 57 14.71 -1.38 -23.03
CA VAL A 57 13.78 -1.13 -21.93
C VAL A 57 13.48 -2.40 -21.16
N PHE A 58 13.62 -2.35 -19.83
CA PHE A 58 13.26 -3.43 -18.92
C PHE A 58 11.84 -3.19 -18.38
N ILE A 59 10.97 -4.18 -18.53
CA ILE A 59 9.57 -4.14 -18.09
C ILE A 59 9.23 -5.38 -17.27
N GLY A 60 8.15 -5.28 -16.50
CA GLY A 60 7.64 -6.37 -15.69
C GLY A 60 7.76 -6.08 -14.21
N ASN A 61 8.04 -7.11 -13.43
CA ASN A 61 7.74 -7.12 -12.01
C ASN A 61 8.92 -6.69 -11.11
N THR A 62 8.85 -6.99 -9.80
CA THR A 62 9.84 -6.52 -8.82
C THR A 62 11.28 -6.96 -9.13
N LEU A 63 11.47 -8.05 -9.89
CA LEU A 63 12.80 -8.52 -10.28
C LEU A 63 13.59 -7.41 -10.99
N PHE A 64 13.02 -6.80 -12.03
CA PHE A 64 13.67 -5.71 -12.76
C PHE A 64 13.55 -4.36 -12.07
N ASP A 65 12.48 -4.15 -11.31
CA ASP A 65 12.33 -2.92 -10.51
C ASP A 65 13.52 -2.75 -9.54
N ARG A 66 13.78 -3.77 -8.73
CA ARG A 66 14.90 -3.77 -7.77
C ARG A 66 16.27 -3.96 -8.42
N ALA A 67 16.37 -4.61 -9.59
CA ALA A 67 17.64 -4.69 -10.32
C ALA A 67 18.23 -3.31 -10.63
N ALA A 68 17.38 -2.28 -10.75
CA ALA A 68 17.79 -0.90 -11.00
C ALA A 68 18.66 -0.32 -9.87
N ASP A 69 18.48 -0.79 -8.62
CA ASP A 69 19.29 -0.39 -7.46
C ASP A 69 20.73 -0.95 -7.49
N HIS A 70 20.97 -1.99 -8.30
CA HIS A 70 22.25 -2.71 -8.34
C HIS A 70 23.02 -2.53 -9.65
N GLY A 71 22.33 -2.41 -10.78
CA GLY A 71 22.91 -2.00 -12.06
C GLY A 71 23.80 -3.02 -12.78
N HIS A 72 23.93 -4.25 -12.28
CA HIS A 72 24.86 -5.26 -12.84
C HIS A 72 24.61 -5.57 -14.32
N PHE A 73 23.36 -5.88 -14.69
CA PHE A 73 23.07 -6.33 -16.07
C PHE A 73 23.31 -5.22 -17.10
N GLU A 74 22.87 -3.99 -16.84
CA GLU A 74 23.17 -2.86 -17.73
C GLU A 74 24.68 -2.59 -17.81
N ALA A 75 25.41 -2.68 -16.70
CA ALA A 75 26.86 -2.53 -16.73
C ALA A 75 27.53 -3.57 -17.65
N MET A 76 27.08 -4.82 -17.59
CA MET A 76 27.55 -5.89 -18.48
C MET A 76 27.20 -5.62 -19.95
N LEU A 77 25.99 -5.15 -20.24
CA LEU A 77 25.57 -4.77 -21.60
C LEU A 77 26.48 -3.70 -22.20
N GLN A 78 26.80 -2.66 -21.42
CA GLN A 78 27.62 -1.53 -21.88
C GLN A 78 29.08 -1.96 -22.10
N LEU A 79 29.63 -2.80 -21.23
CA LEU A 79 31.01 -3.31 -21.34
C LEU A 79 31.19 -4.29 -22.50
N ALA A 80 30.20 -5.14 -22.77
CA ALA A 80 30.23 -6.07 -23.89
C ALA A 80 30.07 -5.37 -25.25
N HIS A 81 29.45 -4.18 -25.26
CA HIS A 81 29.11 -3.45 -26.48
C HIS A 81 29.49 -1.96 -26.42
N PRO A 82 30.77 -1.61 -26.17
CA PRO A 82 31.20 -0.25 -25.82
C PRO A 82 31.01 0.77 -26.95
N ASP A 83 30.88 0.33 -28.20
CA ASP A 83 30.74 1.20 -29.36
C ASP A 83 29.30 1.43 -29.81
N LEU A 84 28.32 0.81 -29.16
CA LEU A 84 26.92 0.88 -29.58
C LEU A 84 26.15 2.08 -29.02
N ASN A 85 26.65 2.80 -28.01
CA ASN A 85 25.93 3.91 -27.35
C ASN A 85 24.49 3.52 -26.95
N LEU A 86 24.33 2.38 -26.27
CA LEU A 86 23.02 1.88 -25.85
C LEU A 86 22.42 2.80 -24.78
N THR A 87 21.14 3.14 -24.90
CA THR A 87 20.40 3.76 -23.78
C THR A 87 19.53 2.70 -23.13
N VAL A 88 19.58 2.60 -21.80
CA VAL A 88 18.81 1.61 -21.04
C VAL A 88 17.86 2.31 -20.09
N ARG A 89 16.61 1.87 -20.02
CA ARG A 89 15.58 2.37 -19.07
C ARG A 89 14.84 1.23 -18.41
N THR A 90 14.42 1.43 -17.17
CA THR A 90 13.59 0.48 -16.44
C THR A 90 12.20 1.09 -16.25
N LEU A 91 11.19 0.46 -16.83
CA LEU A 91 9.77 0.75 -16.64
C LEU A 91 9.07 -0.36 -15.82
N ALA A 92 9.85 -1.25 -15.20
CA ALA A 92 9.34 -2.28 -14.32
C ALA A 92 8.67 -1.65 -13.08
N TRP A 93 7.65 -2.31 -12.58
CA TRP A 93 6.89 -1.90 -11.40
C TRP A 93 6.63 -3.12 -10.53
N SER A 94 6.86 -2.99 -9.23
CA SER A 94 6.64 -4.06 -8.25
C SER A 94 5.27 -4.74 -8.42
N ALA A 95 5.26 -6.07 -8.37
CA ALA A 95 4.06 -6.91 -8.48
C ALA A 95 3.25 -6.78 -9.80
N ASP A 96 3.80 -6.18 -10.85
CA ASP A 96 3.13 -6.19 -12.16
C ASP A 96 2.91 -7.62 -12.68
N GLU A 97 1.74 -7.82 -13.28
CA GLU A 97 1.44 -8.96 -14.16
C GLU A 97 1.30 -8.48 -15.60
N VAL A 98 1.19 -9.41 -16.54
CA VAL A 98 1.05 -9.10 -17.98
C VAL A 98 -0.14 -8.18 -18.32
N ASP A 99 -1.20 -8.19 -17.51
CA ASP A 99 -2.44 -7.44 -17.73
C ASP A 99 -3.03 -6.78 -16.47
N LEU A 100 -2.47 -7.06 -15.28
CA LEU A 100 -2.81 -6.36 -14.03
C LEU A 100 -1.68 -5.39 -13.66
N GLN A 101 -1.87 -4.12 -14.01
CA GLN A 101 -0.90 -3.05 -13.82
C GLN A 101 -1.55 -1.79 -13.21
N PRO A 102 -1.97 -1.84 -11.93
CA PRO A 102 -2.43 -0.66 -11.18
C PRO A 102 -1.46 0.51 -11.30
N ARG A 103 -1.98 1.70 -11.58
CA ARG A 103 -1.20 2.94 -11.72
C ARG A 103 -1.89 4.12 -11.04
N PRO A 104 -1.13 5.17 -10.71
CA PRO A 104 -1.71 6.44 -10.27
C PRO A 104 -2.70 7.01 -11.29
N ASP A 105 -3.61 7.86 -10.81
CA ASP A 105 -4.58 8.56 -11.66
C ASP A 105 -3.89 9.30 -12.82
N ASN A 106 -4.42 9.08 -14.03
CA ASN A 106 -3.94 9.68 -15.29
C ASN A 106 -2.43 9.46 -15.55
N PHE A 107 -1.82 8.47 -14.91
CA PHE A 107 -0.46 8.02 -15.22
C PHE A 107 -0.47 7.22 -16.53
N ALA A 108 0.44 7.54 -17.44
CA ALA A 108 0.43 6.93 -18.75
C ALA A 108 0.65 5.40 -18.69
N SER A 109 0.03 4.69 -19.62
CA SER A 109 0.16 3.24 -19.72
C SER A 109 1.60 2.82 -20.04
N LEU A 110 1.93 1.56 -19.75
CA LEU A 110 3.23 0.97 -20.11
C LEU A 110 3.59 1.22 -21.59
N LYS A 111 2.62 1.07 -22.50
CA LYS A 111 2.82 1.30 -23.94
C LYS A 111 3.11 2.74 -24.30
N GLN A 112 2.47 3.70 -23.64
CA GLN A 112 2.76 5.12 -23.84
C GLN A 112 4.17 5.46 -23.34
N HIS A 113 4.60 4.90 -22.21
CA HIS A 113 5.98 5.06 -21.75
C HIS A 113 6.99 4.36 -22.67
N LEU A 114 6.71 3.16 -23.18
CA LEU A 114 7.55 2.51 -24.18
C LEU A 114 7.69 3.34 -25.47
N THR A 115 6.60 4.01 -25.88
CA THR A 115 6.58 4.94 -27.02
C THR A 115 7.42 6.19 -26.72
N HIS A 116 7.27 6.77 -25.54
CA HIS A 116 8.08 7.90 -25.08
C HIS A 116 9.58 7.54 -25.06
N GLU A 117 9.89 6.36 -24.55
CA GLU A 117 11.24 5.82 -24.50
C GLU A 117 11.73 5.23 -25.83
N LYS A 118 10.92 5.27 -26.89
CA LYS A 118 11.28 4.82 -28.25
C LYS A 118 11.93 3.43 -28.26
N ALA A 119 11.33 2.48 -27.53
CA ALA A 119 11.94 1.16 -27.30
C ALA A 119 12.25 0.40 -28.61
N ASP A 120 13.49 -0.07 -28.75
CA ASP A 120 13.97 -0.94 -29.85
C ASP A 120 14.11 -2.39 -29.39
N VAL A 121 14.44 -2.59 -28.11
CA VAL A 121 14.63 -3.88 -27.46
C VAL A 121 13.92 -3.86 -26.12
N ILE A 122 13.15 -4.90 -25.81
CA ILE A 122 12.41 -5.03 -24.55
C ILE A 122 12.82 -6.32 -23.86
N PHE A 123 13.24 -6.24 -22.59
CA PHE A 123 13.31 -7.40 -21.70
C PHE A 123 12.10 -7.40 -20.77
N ALA A 124 11.35 -8.51 -20.76
CA ALA A 124 10.09 -8.62 -20.03
C ALA A 124 10.18 -9.73 -18.97
N ALA A 125 10.10 -9.38 -17.68
CA ALA A 125 10.09 -10.34 -16.57
C ALA A 125 8.69 -10.48 -15.96
N TYR A 126 8.04 -11.61 -16.21
CA TYR A 126 6.69 -11.95 -15.74
C TYR A 126 6.63 -13.41 -15.28
N GLY A 127 5.48 -13.86 -14.79
CA GLY A 127 5.22 -15.26 -14.42
C GLY A 127 5.41 -15.57 -12.95
N PHE A 128 6.08 -14.72 -12.16
CA PHE A 128 6.19 -14.92 -10.71
C PHE A 128 4.86 -14.64 -10.01
N ASN A 129 4.27 -13.46 -10.25
CA ASN A 129 3.00 -13.05 -9.62
C ASN A 129 1.84 -13.92 -10.10
N GLU A 130 1.78 -14.16 -11.40
CA GLU A 130 0.77 -15.02 -12.03
C GLU A 130 0.85 -16.46 -11.52
N SER A 131 2.02 -16.90 -11.02
CA SER A 131 2.19 -18.25 -10.47
C SER A 131 1.27 -18.51 -9.29
N PHE A 132 0.99 -17.50 -8.45
CA PHE A 132 0.19 -17.69 -7.22
C PHE A 132 -1.28 -18.01 -7.50
N ALA A 133 -1.73 -17.90 -8.76
CA ALA A 133 -3.04 -18.37 -9.19
C ALA A 133 -3.14 -19.91 -9.30
N GLY A 134 -2.01 -20.64 -9.19
CA GLY A 134 -1.98 -22.11 -9.22
C GLY A 134 -1.71 -22.70 -10.60
N VAL A 135 -1.22 -23.94 -10.64
CA VAL A 135 -0.85 -24.63 -11.91
C VAL A 135 -2.07 -24.90 -12.80
N GLU A 136 -3.26 -24.98 -12.23
CA GLU A 136 -4.54 -25.11 -12.91
C GLU A 136 -4.89 -23.89 -13.77
N ARG A 137 -4.28 -22.72 -13.48
CA ARG A 137 -4.47 -21.47 -14.23
C ARG A 137 -3.45 -21.25 -15.35
N LEU A 138 -2.54 -22.21 -15.59
CA LEU A 138 -1.56 -22.13 -16.68
C LEU A 138 -2.18 -21.87 -18.07
N PRO A 139 -3.31 -22.48 -18.48
CA PRO A 139 -3.91 -22.19 -19.79
C PRO A 139 -4.33 -20.72 -19.93
N GLU A 140 -4.92 -20.15 -18.87
CA GLU A 140 -5.33 -18.74 -18.84
C GLU A 140 -4.11 -17.82 -18.89
N PHE A 141 -3.06 -18.13 -18.12
CA PHE A 141 -1.79 -17.40 -18.16
C PHE A 141 -1.15 -17.40 -19.55
N LYS A 142 -1.08 -18.56 -20.22
CA LYS A 142 -0.51 -18.65 -21.58
C LYS A 142 -1.28 -17.76 -22.56
N ALA A 143 -2.62 -17.75 -22.49
CA ALA A 143 -3.45 -16.90 -23.35
C ALA A 143 -3.21 -15.40 -23.10
N ARG A 144 -3.15 -14.98 -21.83
CA ARG A 144 -2.83 -13.60 -21.43
C ARG A 144 -1.44 -13.18 -21.91
N LEU A 145 -0.42 -14.01 -21.68
CA LEU A 145 0.96 -13.76 -22.10
C LEU A 145 1.09 -13.70 -23.63
N THR A 146 0.46 -14.60 -24.38
CA THR A 146 0.41 -14.55 -25.85
C THR A 146 -0.16 -13.23 -26.33
N THR A 147 -1.29 -12.79 -25.76
CA THR A 147 -1.95 -11.54 -26.13
C THR A 147 -1.04 -10.33 -25.87
N PHE A 148 -0.40 -10.31 -24.69
CA PHE A 148 0.56 -9.28 -24.32
C PHE A 148 1.76 -9.21 -25.28
N LEU A 149 2.35 -10.35 -25.62
CA LEU A 149 3.51 -10.40 -26.53
C LEU A 149 3.14 -9.99 -27.96
N ILE A 150 1.98 -10.42 -28.47
CA ILE A 150 1.47 -9.97 -29.77
C ILE A 150 1.31 -8.46 -29.78
N ASP A 151 0.71 -7.89 -28.73
CA ASP A 151 0.51 -6.45 -28.63
C ASP A 151 1.86 -5.71 -28.62
N LEU A 152 2.83 -6.13 -27.81
CA LEU A 152 4.16 -5.54 -27.76
C LEU A 152 4.91 -5.59 -29.09
N LYS A 153 5.04 -6.78 -29.70
CA LYS A 153 5.86 -6.97 -30.91
C LYS A 153 5.24 -6.29 -32.14
N THR A 154 3.95 -5.99 -32.12
CA THR A 154 3.25 -5.29 -33.21
C THR A 154 3.11 -3.79 -32.99
N SER A 155 3.75 -3.22 -31.97
CA SER A 155 3.74 -1.79 -31.68
C SER A 155 5.06 -1.12 -32.07
N ALA A 156 4.99 -0.09 -32.90
CA ALA A 156 6.13 0.70 -33.36
C ALA A 156 6.57 1.74 -32.31
N PHE A 157 7.05 1.31 -31.15
CA PHE A 157 7.43 2.23 -30.06
C PHE A 157 8.49 3.25 -30.47
N ASN A 158 9.44 2.86 -31.31
CA ASN A 158 10.46 3.74 -31.90
C ASN A 158 9.95 4.58 -33.10
N GLY A 159 8.66 4.46 -33.46
CA GLY A 159 8.02 5.10 -34.61
C GLY A 159 8.34 4.47 -35.98
N LYS A 160 9.01 3.30 -36.03
CA LYS A 160 9.47 2.67 -37.27
C LYS A 160 9.18 1.18 -37.37
N SER A 161 9.40 0.41 -36.31
CA SER A 161 9.30 -1.06 -36.32
C SER A 161 8.86 -1.59 -34.96
N GLY A 162 8.33 -2.82 -34.94
CA GLY A 162 8.17 -3.56 -33.69
C GLY A 162 9.50 -3.76 -32.96
N PRO A 163 9.49 -3.83 -31.61
CA PRO A 163 10.70 -4.09 -30.83
C PRO A 163 11.17 -5.54 -30.97
N ARG A 164 12.47 -5.77 -30.74
CA ARG A 164 12.97 -7.11 -30.40
C ARG A 164 12.61 -7.41 -28.95
N VAL A 165 11.93 -8.52 -28.68
CA VAL A 165 11.44 -8.86 -27.34
C VAL A 165 12.18 -10.07 -26.80
N VAL A 166 12.68 -9.97 -25.58
CA VAL A 166 13.26 -11.07 -24.80
C VAL A 166 12.42 -11.27 -23.55
N LEU A 167 11.73 -12.41 -23.48
CA LEU A 167 11.02 -12.84 -22.29
C LEU A 167 12.01 -13.48 -21.30
N VAL A 168 11.96 -13.06 -20.05
CA VAL A 168 12.84 -13.54 -18.97
C VAL A 168 12.00 -14.37 -17.99
N SER A 169 12.45 -15.58 -17.70
CA SER A 169 11.76 -16.45 -16.72
C SER A 169 11.82 -15.86 -15.31
N PRO A 170 10.95 -16.31 -14.38
CA PRO A 170 11.20 -16.14 -12.95
C PRO A 170 12.56 -16.71 -12.53
N ILE A 171 13.09 -16.23 -11.41
CA ILE A 171 14.25 -16.81 -10.74
C ILE A 171 13.86 -18.02 -9.89
N GLY A 172 14.84 -18.82 -9.47
CA GLY A 172 14.65 -19.72 -8.34
C GLY A 172 14.43 -18.95 -7.03
N ASN A 173 13.66 -19.53 -6.12
CA ASN A 173 13.50 -19.04 -4.75
C ASN A 173 14.36 -19.87 -3.77
N GLU A 174 14.70 -19.25 -2.64
CA GLU A 174 15.60 -19.76 -1.61
C GLU A 174 14.84 -19.97 -0.28
N ASN A 175 15.08 -21.07 0.41
CA ASN A 175 14.61 -21.23 1.78
C ASN A 175 15.52 -20.43 2.71
N ILE A 176 14.94 -19.57 3.54
CA ILE A 176 15.65 -18.83 4.58
C ILE A 176 15.03 -19.10 5.95
N ALA A 177 15.68 -18.64 7.02
CA ALA A 177 15.13 -18.77 8.37
C ALA A 177 13.71 -18.19 8.46
N GLY A 178 12.75 -19.02 8.88
CA GLY A 178 11.34 -18.65 9.04
C GLY A 178 10.52 -18.56 7.75
N VAL A 179 11.13 -18.73 6.57
CA VAL A 179 10.43 -18.64 5.27
C VAL A 179 10.85 -19.78 4.33
N PRO A 180 10.00 -20.81 4.15
CA PRO A 180 10.28 -21.92 3.23
C PRO A 180 9.91 -21.56 1.77
N ALA A 181 10.44 -20.45 1.24
CA ALA A 181 10.00 -19.90 -0.05
C ALA A 181 10.30 -20.81 -1.25
N ALA A 182 11.38 -21.60 -1.20
CA ALA A 182 11.71 -22.57 -2.24
C ALA A 182 10.66 -23.69 -2.27
N ASP A 183 10.33 -24.25 -1.11
CA ASP A 183 9.37 -25.35 -0.98
C ASP A 183 7.96 -24.92 -1.38
N LEU A 184 7.59 -23.67 -1.06
CA LEU A 184 6.29 -23.10 -1.40
C LEU A 184 6.12 -22.82 -2.91
N ASN A 185 7.21 -22.50 -3.62
CA ASN A 185 7.09 -21.82 -4.92
C ASN A 185 7.83 -22.49 -6.08
N ASN A 186 8.99 -23.13 -5.87
CA ASN A 186 9.87 -23.53 -6.98
C ASN A 186 9.27 -24.55 -7.95
N GLU A 187 8.45 -25.48 -7.47
CA GLU A 187 7.74 -26.42 -8.34
C GLU A 187 6.79 -25.68 -9.30
N ARG A 188 6.01 -24.76 -8.75
CA ARG A 188 5.06 -23.94 -9.50
C ARG A 188 5.77 -23.00 -10.47
N LEU A 189 6.85 -22.35 -10.03
CA LEU A 189 7.66 -21.46 -10.88
C LEU A 189 8.31 -22.20 -12.04
N ALA A 190 8.76 -23.45 -11.85
CA ALA A 190 9.29 -24.27 -12.93
C ALA A 190 8.21 -24.54 -14.01
N ALA A 191 6.96 -24.79 -13.60
CA ALA A 191 5.85 -25.00 -14.53
C ALA A 191 5.51 -23.73 -15.32
N TYR A 192 5.49 -22.56 -14.65
CA TYR A 192 5.27 -21.27 -15.31
C TYR A 192 6.42 -20.89 -16.25
N ALA A 193 7.67 -21.10 -15.85
CA ALA A 193 8.84 -20.89 -16.71
C ALA A 193 8.74 -21.73 -17.99
N LYS A 194 8.36 -23.02 -17.88
CA LYS A 194 8.13 -23.86 -19.05
C LYS A 194 7.01 -23.32 -19.94
N ALA A 195 5.87 -22.91 -19.37
CA ALA A 195 4.77 -22.34 -20.14
C ALA A 195 5.18 -21.05 -20.89
N MET A 196 6.00 -20.21 -20.26
CA MET A 196 6.58 -19.03 -20.88
C MET A 196 7.49 -19.37 -22.07
N ALA A 197 8.31 -20.43 -21.96
CA ALA A 197 9.14 -20.90 -23.05
C ALA A 197 8.31 -21.31 -24.27
N GLU A 198 7.23 -22.07 -24.05
CA GLU A 198 6.31 -22.51 -25.10
C GLU A 198 5.63 -21.33 -25.81
N VAL A 199 5.20 -20.32 -25.04
CA VAL A 199 4.59 -19.10 -25.61
C VAL A 199 5.63 -18.27 -26.37
N ALA A 200 6.85 -18.14 -25.84
CA ALA A 200 7.92 -17.39 -26.49
C ALA A 200 8.31 -18.00 -27.85
N GLU A 201 8.39 -19.34 -27.92
CA GLU A 201 8.62 -20.07 -29.17
C GLU A 201 7.49 -19.83 -30.18
N ALA A 202 6.23 -19.97 -29.76
CA ALA A 202 5.05 -19.74 -30.60
C ALA A 202 4.99 -18.30 -31.12
N GLU A 203 5.36 -17.32 -30.29
CA GLU A 203 5.39 -15.91 -30.64
C GLU A 203 6.73 -15.44 -31.23
N GLN A 204 7.67 -16.35 -31.48
CA GLN A 204 8.98 -16.04 -32.09
C GLN A 204 9.70 -14.86 -31.40
N VAL A 205 9.65 -14.81 -30.07
CA VAL A 205 10.39 -13.87 -29.24
C VAL A 205 11.55 -14.60 -28.55
N GLY A 206 12.58 -13.85 -28.13
CA GLY A 206 13.69 -14.44 -27.37
C GLY A 206 13.21 -14.93 -26.01
N TYR A 207 13.80 -16.01 -25.49
CA TYR A 207 13.50 -16.52 -24.16
C TYR A 207 14.78 -16.80 -23.38
N ALA A 208 15.03 -16.00 -22.34
CA ALA A 208 16.15 -16.16 -21.42
C ALA A 208 15.67 -16.89 -20.15
N ASN A 209 16.02 -18.17 -20.03
CA ASN A 209 15.67 -18.97 -18.87
C ASN A 209 16.71 -18.84 -17.75
N VAL A 210 16.45 -17.95 -16.79
CA VAL A 210 17.31 -17.72 -15.63
C VAL A 210 16.95 -18.60 -14.43
N PHE A 211 15.80 -19.28 -14.44
CA PHE A 211 15.29 -20.07 -13.31
C PHE A 211 16.29 -21.15 -12.87
N GLY A 212 16.76 -21.96 -13.82
CA GLY A 212 17.66 -23.08 -13.53
C GLY A 212 19.01 -22.63 -12.97
N GLY A 213 19.61 -21.60 -13.57
CA GLY A 213 20.92 -21.08 -13.16
C GLY A 213 20.87 -20.40 -11.79
N THR A 214 19.87 -19.55 -11.55
CA THR A 214 19.71 -18.88 -10.25
C THR A 214 19.37 -19.87 -9.14
N LYS A 215 18.46 -20.83 -9.39
CA LYS A 215 18.14 -21.90 -8.43
C LYS A 215 19.38 -22.73 -8.08
N ALA A 216 20.22 -23.06 -9.06
CA ALA A 216 21.42 -23.86 -8.83
C ALA A 216 22.49 -23.10 -8.00
N ALA A 217 22.48 -21.76 -8.05
CA ALA A 217 23.38 -20.93 -7.26
C ALA A 217 22.92 -20.74 -5.81
N MET A 218 21.63 -20.97 -5.50
CA MET A 218 21.06 -20.85 -4.16
C MET A 218 21.33 -22.14 -3.36
N ASP A 219 22.51 -22.23 -2.77
CA ASP A 219 22.89 -23.31 -1.85
C ASP A 219 22.59 -22.88 -0.40
N PRO A 220 21.63 -23.54 0.30
CA PRO A 220 21.26 -23.20 1.68
C PRO A 220 22.39 -23.30 2.70
N GLU A 221 23.45 -24.07 2.42
CA GLU A 221 24.59 -24.26 3.34
C GLU A 221 25.78 -23.34 3.02
N ALA A 222 25.79 -22.71 1.84
CA ALA A 222 26.96 -21.97 1.34
C ALA A 222 26.70 -20.51 0.95
N THR A 223 25.45 -20.13 0.69
CA THR A 223 25.10 -18.79 0.18
C THR A 223 23.84 -18.22 0.82
N THR A 224 23.68 -16.90 0.77
CA THR A 224 22.41 -16.22 1.05
C THR A 224 22.21 -15.19 -0.05
N LEU A 225 21.50 -15.61 -1.10
CA LEU A 225 21.31 -14.79 -2.31
C LEU A 225 20.02 -13.99 -2.27
N THR A 226 19.15 -14.22 -1.28
CA THR A 226 17.89 -13.52 -1.11
C THR A 226 17.74 -12.88 0.27
N ILE A 227 16.94 -11.81 0.35
CA ILE A 227 16.61 -11.07 1.57
C ILE A 227 15.47 -11.75 2.34
N ASN A 228 14.49 -12.27 1.61
CA ASN A 228 13.27 -12.85 2.16
C ASN A 228 12.87 -14.17 1.49
N GLY A 229 13.78 -14.83 0.77
CA GLY A 229 13.53 -16.04 -0.01
C GLY A 229 13.14 -15.80 -1.47
N VAL A 230 12.71 -14.58 -1.85
CA VAL A 230 12.27 -14.28 -3.24
C VAL A 230 12.88 -13.00 -3.84
N HIS A 231 13.28 -12.03 -3.02
CA HIS A 231 14.00 -10.85 -3.50
C HIS A 231 15.50 -10.99 -3.31
N LEU A 232 16.27 -10.74 -4.36
CA LEU A 232 17.71 -10.95 -4.36
C LEU A 232 18.46 -9.90 -3.50
N THR A 233 19.57 -10.31 -2.92
CA THR A 233 20.62 -9.42 -2.37
C THR A 233 21.42 -8.81 -3.52
N GLY A 234 22.36 -7.89 -3.23
CA GLY A 234 23.25 -7.35 -4.27
C GLY A 234 24.03 -8.45 -5.01
N GLU A 235 24.54 -9.43 -4.25
CA GLU A 235 25.22 -10.61 -4.82
C GLU A 235 24.25 -11.50 -5.61
N GLY A 236 23.03 -11.70 -5.12
CA GLY A 236 21.98 -12.40 -5.87
C GLY A 236 21.67 -11.72 -7.22
N TYR A 237 21.64 -10.38 -7.27
CA TYR A 237 21.46 -9.61 -8.50
C TYR A 237 22.65 -9.72 -9.45
N ARG A 238 23.88 -9.83 -8.94
CA ARG A 238 25.07 -10.10 -9.75
C ARG A 238 24.94 -11.48 -10.44
N VAL A 239 24.62 -12.52 -9.68
CA VAL A 239 24.41 -13.89 -10.20
C VAL A 239 23.27 -13.93 -11.23
N PHE A 240 22.15 -13.29 -10.94
CA PHE A 240 21.03 -13.16 -11.89
C PHE A 240 21.46 -12.45 -13.18
N ALA A 241 22.23 -11.36 -13.08
CA ALA A 241 22.69 -10.60 -14.23
C ALA A 241 23.66 -11.41 -15.12
N GLU A 242 24.57 -12.17 -14.52
CA GLU A 242 25.49 -13.06 -15.25
C GLU A 242 24.73 -14.18 -15.97
N GLU A 243 23.76 -14.78 -15.29
CA GLU A 243 22.91 -15.81 -15.90
C GLU A 243 22.06 -15.24 -17.04
N LEU A 244 21.44 -14.07 -16.84
CA LEU A 244 20.67 -13.39 -17.88
C LEU A 244 21.54 -13.04 -19.09
N PHE A 245 22.75 -12.54 -18.86
CA PHE A 245 23.72 -12.24 -19.92
C PHE A 245 24.07 -13.50 -20.72
N ARG A 246 24.41 -14.59 -20.03
CA ARG A 246 24.75 -15.87 -20.66
C ARG A 246 23.61 -16.44 -21.49
N GLN A 247 22.39 -16.39 -20.98
CA GLN A 247 21.21 -16.86 -21.71
C GLN A 247 20.87 -15.98 -22.92
N THR A 248 21.14 -14.68 -22.81
CA THR A 248 20.81 -13.70 -23.87
C THR A 248 21.84 -13.71 -25.00
N PHE A 249 23.14 -13.80 -24.69
CA PHE A 249 24.23 -13.63 -25.67
C PHE A 249 25.02 -14.92 -25.96
N GLY A 250 24.78 -16.00 -25.20
CA GLY A 250 25.47 -17.27 -25.42
C GLY A 250 26.97 -17.25 -25.05
N GLU A 251 27.42 -16.23 -24.34
CA GLU A 251 28.80 -16.06 -23.90
C GLU A 251 28.88 -15.61 -22.43
N SER A 252 30.08 -15.59 -21.85
CA SER A 252 30.29 -15.18 -20.46
C SER A 252 30.21 -13.66 -20.30
N ALA A 253 29.66 -13.19 -19.18
CA ALA A 253 29.61 -11.77 -18.86
C ALA A 253 31.03 -11.16 -18.78
N PRO A 254 31.21 -9.90 -19.20
CA PRO A 254 32.48 -9.21 -19.04
C PRO A 254 32.80 -9.02 -17.54
N PRO A 255 34.10 -8.88 -17.17
CA PRO A 255 34.48 -8.57 -15.80
C PRO A 255 33.82 -7.28 -15.28
N GLU A 256 33.51 -7.25 -14.00
CA GLU A 256 32.85 -6.09 -13.39
C GLU A 256 33.70 -4.81 -13.48
N ASN A 257 33.01 -3.68 -13.67
CA ASN A 257 33.58 -2.35 -13.57
C ASN A 257 32.72 -1.52 -12.60
N GLU A 258 33.22 -1.36 -11.37
CA GLU A 258 32.49 -0.66 -10.30
C GLU A 258 32.24 0.82 -10.61
N GLU A 259 33.19 1.50 -11.28
CA GLU A 259 33.01 2.90 -11.69
C GLU A 259 31.84 3.03 -12.66
N LEU A 260 31.72 2.12 -13.63
CA LEU A 260 30.59 2.09 -14.57
C LEU A 260 29.28 1.73 -13.85
N ARG A 261 29.29 0.68 -13.03
CA ARG A 261 28.12 0.19 -12.29
C ARG A 261 27.55 1.28 -11.37
N ALA A 262 28.40 2.01 -10.66
CA ALA A 262 27.98 3.11 -9.80
C ALA A 262 27.27 4.24 -10.57
N VAL A 263 27.74 4.58 -11.78
CA VAL A 263 27.08 5.58 -12.63
C VAL A 263 25.75 5.04 -13.18
N VAL A 264 25.65 3.75 -13.50
CA VAL A 264 24.38 3.10 -13.87
C VAL A 264 23.36 3.21 -12.74
N VAL A 265 23.77 2.92 -11.50
CA VAL A 265 22.89 3.03 -10.32
C VAL A 265 22.44 4.48 -10.10
N ASP A 266 23.35 5.47 -10.23
CA ASP A 266 22.96 6.88 -10.15
C ASP A 266 21.99 7.27 -11.27
N LYS A 267 22.23 6.84 -12.51
CA LYS A 267 21.32 7.06 -13.65
C LYS A 267 19.93 6.47 -13.39
N ASN A 268 19.86 5.23 -12.89
CA ASN A 268 18.59 4.59 -12.55
C ASN A 268 17.84 5.34 -11.46
N ARG A 269 18.54 5.82 -10.43
CA ARG A 269 17.94 6.65 -9.37
C ARG A 269 17.37 7.96 -9.91
N GLN A 270 18.10 8.67 -10.77
CA GLN A 270 17.57 9.91 -11.37
C GLN A 270 16.39 9.62 -12.31
N TYR A 271 16.45 8.52 -13.07
CA TYR A 271 15.34 8.12 -13.94
C TYR A 271 14.10 7.68 -13.17
N PHE A 272 14.24 7.03 -12.01
CA PHE A 272 13.11 6.72 -11.14
C PHE A 272 12.34 7.99 -10.73
N ARG A 273 13.06 9.05 -10.35
CA ARG A 273 12.46 10.36 -10.01
C ARG A 273 11.81 11.05 -11.21
N ARG A 274 12.19 10.68 -12.43
CA ARG A 274 11.56 11.14 -13.68
C ARG A 274 10.35 10.30 -14.09
N TYR A 275 10.41 8.99 -13.87
CA TYR A 275 9.38 8.05 -14.31
C TYR A 275 8.20 8.03 -13.34
N ARG A 276 8.48 7.85 -12.04
CA ARG A 276 7.48 7.77 -10.97
C ARG A 276 7.93 8.55 -9.71
N PRO A 277 7.93 9.89 -9.78
CA PRO A 277 8.27 10.74 -8.64
C PRO A 277 7.29 10.57 -7.48
N LEU A 278 7.77 10.76 -6.24
CA LEU A 278 6.88 11.01 -5.09
C LEU A 278 5.96 12.20 -5.38
N ASN A 279 4.76 12.21 -4.78
CA ASN A 279 3.69 13.16 -5.11
C ASN A 279 3.21 13.05 -6.57
N THR A 280 3.10 11.83 -7.13
CA THR A 280 2.59 11.63 -8.50
C THR A 280 1.19 12.21 -8.70
N PHE A 281 0.38 12.37 -7.64
CA PHE A 281 -0.93 13.03 -7.69
C PHE A 281 -0.85 14.53 -8.10
N TYR A 282 0.29 15.17 -7.87
CA TYR A 282 0.61 16.53 -8.32
C TYR A 282 1.25 16.55 -9.71
N TYR A 283 1.77 15.42 -10.18
CA TYR A 283 2.31 15.30 -11.52
C TYR A 283 1.22 14.90 -12.53
N THR A 284 0.64 13.71 -12.41
CA THR A 284 -0.38 13.21 -13.35
C THR A 284 -1.80 13.28 -12.81
N GLY A 285 -1.97 13.20 -11.48
CA GLY A 285 -3.29 13.11 -10.84
C GLY A 285 -4.07 14.42 -10.74
N GLY A 286 -5.05 14.45 -9.83
CA GLY A 286 -6.05 15.52 -9.73
C GLY A 286 -5.51 16.91 -9.37
N ARG A 287 -4.23 17.05 -9.01
CA ARG A 287 -3.59 18.33 -8.65
C ARG A 287 -2.52 18.79 -9.67
N ASN A 288 -2.54 18.24 -10.88
CA ASN A 288 -1.55 18.53 -11.93
C ASN A 288 -1.62 19.91 -12.61
N LYS A 289 -2.62 20.74 -12.31
CA LYS A 289 -2.83 22.05 -12.96
C LYS A 289 -2.04 23.18 -12.27
N ASP A 290 -2.69 23.94 -11.38
CA ASP A 290 -2.14 25.22 -10.88
C ASP A 290 -0.77 25.08 -10.21
N TYR A 291 -0.62 24.20 -9.23
CA TYR A 291 0.66 23.96 -8.54
C TYR A 291 1.49 22.88 -9.23
N GLY A 292 0.87 21.79 -9.69
CA GLY A 292 1.54 20.65 -10.30
C GLY A 292 2.37 21.00 -11.55
N TYR A 293 1.84 21.85 -12.43
CA TYR A 293 2.51 22.24 -13.67
C TYR A 293 3.89 22.87 -13.42
N LEU A 294 3.94 23.90 -12.57
CA LEU A 294 5.19 24.60 -12.25
C LEU A 294 6.07 23.80 -11.29
N ASP A 295 5.51 22.96 -10.42
CA ASP A 295 6.31 22.20 -9.47
C ASP A 295 7.05 21.03 -10.14
N PHE A 296 6.44 20.34 -11.11
CA PHE A 296 6.98 19.09 -11.64
C PHE A 296 7.60 19.20 -13.03
N LEU A 297 6.99 19.91 -13.99
CA LEU A 297 7.48 19.87 -15.38
C LEU A 297 8.90 20.44 -15.55
N PRO A 298 9.27 21.57 -14.89
CA PRO A 298 10.67 22.01 -14.87
C PRO A 298 11.62 20.99 -14.26
N ALA A 299 11.18 20.24 -13.24
CA ALA A 299 11.97 19.19 -12.62
C ALA A 299 12.14 17.98 -13.55
N MET A 300 11.08 17.57 -14.25
CA MET A 300 11.11 16.47 -15.24
C MET A 300 12.10 16.75 -16.37
N ARG A 301 12.08 17.97 -16.92
CA ARG A 301 13.09 18.45 -17.90
C ARG A 301 14.51 18.25 -17.38
N ASN A 302 14.77 18.67 -16.14
CA ASN A 302 16.10 18.61 -15.56
C ASN A 302 16.53 17.17 -15.25
N PHE A 303 15.62 16.30 -14.79
CA PHE A 303 15.94 14.88 -14.65
C PHE A 303 16.24 14.21 -15.99
N ASP A 304 15.54 14.56 -17.08
CA ASP A 304 15.85 14.06 -18.42
C ASP A 304 17.30 14.43 -18.84
N LEU A 305 17.74 15.66 -18.56
CA LEU A 305 19.13 16.10 -18.80
C LEU A 305 20.13 15.36 -17.91
N MET A 306 19.84 15.21 -16.61
CA MET A 306 20.71 14.47 -15.68
C MET A 306 20.92 13.03 -16.16
N VAL A 307 19.84 12.35 -16.57
CA VAL A 307 19.91 10.98 -17.08
C VAL A 307 20.76 10.93 -18.36
N ALA A 308 20.59 11.88 -19.29
CA ALA A 308 21.39 11.95 -20.52
C ALA A 308 22.89 12.19 -20.24
N ASN A 309 23.23 13.03 -19.27
CA ASN A 309 24.62 13.25 -18.85
C ASN A 309 25.27 11.95 -18.32
N ARG A 310 24.49 11.13 -17.62
CA ARG A 310 24.93 9.84 -17.08
C ARG A 310 25.05 8.77 -18.15
N ASP A 311 24.13 8.71 -19.11
CA ASP A 311 24.27 7.84 -20.30
C ASP A 311 25.60 8.15 -21.03
N ALA A 312 25.91 9.43 -21.26
CA ALA A 312 27.16 9.85 -21.89
C ALA A 312 28.41 9.40 -21.09
N ARG A 313 28.37 9.57 -19.76
CA ARG A 313 29.44 9.11 -18.86
C ARG A 313 29.62 7.59 -18.93
N ILE A 314 28.53 6.82 -18.96
CA ILE A 314 28.56 5.35 -19.06
C ILE A 314 29.24 4.93 -20.36
N TRP A 315 28.90 5.53 -21.50
CA TRP A 315 29.53 5.21 -22.79
C TRP A 315 31.02 5.55 -22.83
N GLU A 316 31.42 6.65 -22.19
CA GLU A 316 32.83 7.01 -22.07
C GLU A 316 33.61 5.98 -21.22
N ILE A 317 33.04 5.53 -20.10
CA ILE A 317 33.67 4.51 -19.25
C ILE A 317 33.73 3.16 -19.96
N ALA A 318 32.67 2.76 -20.66
CA ALA A 318 32.64 1.53 -21.44
C ALA A 318 33.76 1.48 -22.50
N ARG A 319 34.12 2.62 -23.09
CA ARG A 319 35.26 2.77 -24.02
C ARG A 319 36.63 2.87 -23.34
N GLY A 320 36.71 2.65 -22.03
CA GLY A 320 37.95 2.61 -21.27
C GLY A 320 38.40 3.96 -20.67
N LYS A 321 37.57 5.00 -20.68
CA LYS A 321 37.87 6.26 -19.97
C LYS A 321 37.61 6.08 -18.47
N THR A 322 38.47 6.63 -17.62
CA THR A 322 38.23 6.66 -16.16
C THR A 322 38.06 8.11 -15.68
N PHE A 323 37.20 8.28 -14.69
CA PHE A 323 36.90 9.57 -14.08
C PHE A 323 37.41 9.67 -12.64
N GLY A 324 37.86 8.58 -12.04
CA GLY A 324 38.50 8.58 -10.72
C GLY A 324 37.56 9.08 -9.62
N GLY A 325 36.27 8.71 -9.70
CA GLY A 325 35.25 9.12 -8.73
C GLY A 325 34.76 10.57 -8.88
N ARG A 326 35.19 11.31 -9.92
CA ARG A 326 34.64 12.65 -10.19
C ARG A 326 33.13 12.56 -10.46
N PRO A 327 32.32 13.46 -9.87
CA PRO A 327 30.88 13.47 -10.09
C PRO A 327 30.54 13.67 -11.57
N VAL A 328 29.32 13.28 -11.94
CA VAL A 328 28.79 13.58 -13.28
C VAL A 328 28.56 15.08 -13.38
N ASP A 329 28.88 15.65 -14.55
CA ASP A 329 28.77 17.08 -14.77
C ASP A 329 27.34 17.46 -15.15
N ASP A 330 26.64 18.08 -14.21
CA ASP A 330 25.29 18.60 -14.36
C ASP A 330 25.26 20.14 -14.46
N SER A 331 26.36 20.79 -14.83
CA SER A 331 26.41 22.25 -15.01
C SER A 331 25.55 22.77 -16.16
N ASN A 332 25.02 21.88 -17.01
CA ASN A 332 24.10 22.21 -18.10
C ASN A 332 22.63 22.31 -17.65
N LEU A 333 22.30 22.06 -16.38
CA LEU A 333 20.92 22.12 -15.91
C LEU A 333 20.42 23.57 -15.85
N PRO A 334 19.27 23.89 -16.49
CA PRO A 334 18.66 25.20 -16.33
C PRO A 334 18.08 25.36 -14.91
N PRO A 335 18.00 26.60 -14.38
CA PRO A 335 17.33 26.85 -13.10
C PRO A 335 15.85 26.45 -13.16
N LEU A 336 15.28 26.07 -12.01
CA LEU A 336 13.85 25.82 -11.91
C LEU A 336 13.07 27.13 -11.98
N ASP A 337 11.97 27.11 -12.74
CA ASP A 337 11.07 28.23 -12.94
C ASP A 337 10.42 28.72 -11.62
N ALA A 338 9.98 29.98 -11.56
CA ALA A 338 9.35 30.55 -10.38
C ALA A 338 8.03 29.83 -10.01
N VAL A 339 7.66 29.89 -8.72
CA VAL A 339 6.48 29.19 -8.17
C VAL A 339 5.33 30.14 -7.88
N ILE A 340 4.13 29.60 -7.73
CA ILE A 340 2.97 30.36 -7.26
C ILE A 340 3.08 30.62 -5.75
N GLU A 341 3.04 31.89 -5.36
CA GLU A 341 3.03 32.34 -3.96
C GLU A 341 1.77 33.17 -3.65
N SER A 342 0.57 32.67 -3.95
CA SER A 342 -0.69 33.46 -3.91
C SER A 342 -1.28 33.68 -2.50
N ARG A 343 -0.77 32.98 -1.48
CA ARG A 343 -1.29 33.01 -0.10
C ARG A 343 -0.29 33.61 0.87
N GLY A 344 -0.78 34.19 1.97
CA GLY A 344 0.03 34.58 3.13
C GLY A 344 0.67 33.39 3.84
N ALA A 345 1.65 33.64 4.71
CA ALA A 345 2.29 32.63 5.56
C ALA A 345 2.15 33.06 7.03
N ASN A 346 2.09 32.09 7.94
CA ASN A 346 1.98 32.37 9.37
C ASN A 346 3.31 32.92 9.93
N GLU A 347 3.28 33.44 11.16
CA GLU A 347 4.47 34.02 11.78
C GLU A 347 5.39 32.93 12.32
N TRP A 348 6.68 33.06 12.05
CA TRP A 348 7.71 32.27 12.70
C TRP A 348 8.08 32.94 14.03
N LEU A 349 8.01 32.20 15.13
CA LEU A 349 8.40 32.62 16.48
C LEU A 349 9.55 31.76 16.97
N ASP A 350 10.47 32.36 17.74
CA ASP A 350 11.47 31.61 18.52
C ASP A 350 10.81 30.77 19.62
N PRO A 351 11.51 29.78 20.22
CA PRO A 351 10.93 28.91 21.23
C PRO A 351 10.35 29.66 22.44
N GLY A 352 10.99 30.74 22.90
CA GLY A 352 10.50 31.52 24.05
C GLY A 352 9.19 32.25 23.73
N ALA A 353 9.10 32.85 22.54
CA ALA A 353 7.89 33.51 22.06
C ALA A 353 6.75 32.51 21.77
N GLU A 354 7.05 31.33 21.22
CA GLU A 354 6.05 30.28 21.00
C GLU A 354 5.50 29.74 22.33
N LEU A 355 6.36 29.51 23.33
CA LEU A 355 5.92 29.13 24.68
C LEU A 355 4.97 30.17 25.29
N ALA A 356 5.22 31.46 25.06
CA ALA A 356 4.33 32.54 25.50
C ALA A 356 2.99 32.59 24.75
N ALA A 357 2.92 32.03 23.54
CA ALA A 357 1.69 31.90 22.75
C ALA A 357 0.79 30.73 23.20
N PHE A 358 1.30 29.85 24.08
CA PHE A 358 0.53 28.72 24.60
C PHE A 358 -0.48 29.12 25.68
N LYS A 359 -1.68 28.55 25.56
CA LYS A 359 -2.69 28.47 26.61
C LYS A 359 -2.69 27.05 27.16
N VAL A 360 -2.21 26.90 28.38
CA VAL A 360 -2.04 25.60 29.05
C VAL A 360 -3.15 25.40 30.07
N ASP A 361 -3.70 24.19 30.17
CA ASP A 361 -4.63 23.82 31.24
C ASP A 361 -3.98 24.10 32.61
N PRO A 362 -4.67 24.78 33.54
CA PRO A 362 -4.08 25.24 34.79
C PRO A 362 -3.51 24.14 35.68
N ARG A 363 -3.91 22.87 35.47
CA ARG A 363 -3.38 21.70 36.20
C ARG A 363 -1.98 21.27 35.72
N PHE A 364 -1.53 21.76 34.56
CA PHE A 364 -0.31 21.32 33.90
C PHE A 364 0.68 22.46 33.69
N GLU A 365 1.94 22.10 33.55
CA GLU A 365 3.04 22.98 33.14
C GLU A 365 3.72 22.45 31.89
N VAL A 366 4.25 23.38 31.09
CA VAL A 366 4.89 23.10 29.80
C VAL A 366 6.29 23.71 29.81
N ASN A 367 7.29 22.95 29.39
CA ASN A 367 8.63 23.44 29.14
C ASN A 367 9.16 22.97 27.78
N LEU A 368 10.11 23.72 27.23
CA LEU A 368 10.87 23.28 26.06
C LEU A 368 11.80 22.13 26.49
N PHE A 369 11.72 20.99 25.81
CA PHE A 369 12.62 19.85 26.01
C PHE A 369 13.83 19.96 25.08
N ALA A 370 13.60 20.23 23.79
CA ALA A 370 14.64 20.41 22.79
C ALA A 370 14.15 21.34 21.67
N SER A 371 15.04 22.13 21.07
CA SER A 371 14.74 22.92 19.87
C SER A 371 15.85 22.88 18.84
N GLU A 372 15.52 23.35 17.63
CA GLU A 372 16.48 23.58 16.55
C GLU A 372 17.62 24.54 16.92
N GLU A 373 17.44 25.41 17.92
CA GLU A 373 18.45 26.39 18.32
C GLU A 373 19.62 25.71 19.04
N GLU A 374 19.33 24.68 19.84
CA GLU A 374 20.34 23.85 20.50
C GLU A 374 20.83 22.70 19.61
N PHE A 375 19.91 22.06 18.87
CA PHE A 375 20.18 20.86 18.08
C PHE A 375 19.67 21.01 16.64
N PRO A 376 20.46 21.58 15.71
CA PRO A 376 20.01 21.83 14.32
C PRO A 376 19.54 20.58 13.57
N GLU A 377 20.02 19.40 13.96
CA GLU A 377 19.65 18.11 13.39
C GLU A 377 18.20 17.68 13.66
N ILE A 378 17.50 18.30 14.63
CA ILE A 378 16.09 17.98 14.91
C ILE A 378 15.10 18.73 14.02
N ALA A 379 15.57 19.54 13.08
CA ALA A 379 14.72 20.33 12.18
C ALA A 379 13.61 19.49 11.52
N CYS A 380 12.40 20.04 11.51
CA CYS A 380 11.18 19.42 10.95
C CYS A 380 10.94 17.99 11.48
N PRO A 381 10.77 17.82 12.80
CA PRO A 381 10.56 16.51 13.40
C PRO A 381 9.13 16.01 13.08
N ILE A 382 9.01 14.71 12.80
CA ILE A 382 7.76 14.09 12.35
C ILE A 382 7.20 13.13 13.41
N GLN A 383 8.03 12.22 13.93
CA GLN A 383 7.59 11.18 14.85
C GLN A 383 8.61 10.91 15.95
N MET A 384 8.14 10.42 17.11
CA MET A 384 9.00 10.14 18.28
C MET A 384 8.82 8.73 18.87
N ARG A 385 9.90 8.09 19.34
CA ARG A 385 9.87 6.82 20.08
C ARG A 385 10.83 6.85 21.26
N TRP A 386 10.49 6.16 22.34
CA TRP A 386 11.39 5.95 23.48
C TRP A 386 12.00 4.55 23.42
N ASP A 387 13.30 4.45 23.66
CA ASP A 387 13.97 3.16 23.81
C ASP A 387 13.96 2.66 25.26
N ALA A 388 14.42 1.42 25.47
CA ALA A 388 14.46 0.78 26.80
C ALA A 388 15.44 1.45 27.77
N LYS A 389 16.33 2.32 27.28
CA LYS A 389 17.30 3.11 28.07
C LYS A 389 16.73 4.48 28.45
N GLY A 390 15.53 4.82 27.98
CA GLY A 390 14.89 6.10 28.26
C GLY A 390 15.44 7.25 27.41
N ARG A 391 15.97 6.97 26.21
CA ARG A 391 16.38 7.99 25.23
C ARG A 391 15.26 8.24 24.23
N LEU A 392 15.10 9.48 23.78
CA LEU A 392 14.07 9.89 22.83
C LEU A 392 14.60 9.88 21.41
N TRP A 393 14.06 9.01 20.57
CA TRP A 393 14.36 8.91 19.15
C TRP A 393 13.36 9.76 18.36
N VAL A 394 13.84 10.51 17.37
CA VAL A 394 13.04 11.45 16.56
C VAL A 394 13.37 11.28 15.09
N SER A 395 12.37 11.15 14.22
CA SER A 395 12.56 11.25 12.77
C SER A 395 12.40 12.70 12.32
N CYS A 396 13.30 13.16 11.45
CA CYS A 396 13.41 14.55 11.03
C CYS A 396 13.52 14.63 9.50
N SER A 397 12.72 15.48 8.86
CA SER A 397 12.75 15.61 7.39
C SER A 397 12.90 17.05 6.91
N THR A 398 14.07 17.33 6.32
CA THR A 398 14.32 18.58 5.61
C THR A 398 14.04 18.44 4.11
N THR A 399 13.91 17.21 3.62
CA THR A 399 13.58 16.87 2.24
C THR A 399 12.10 17.07 1.94
N TYR A 400 11.22 16.84 2.93
CA TYR A 400 9.79 16.92 2.74
C TYR A 400 9.34 18.27 2.11
N PRO A 401 8.35 18.25 1.19
CA PRO A 401 7.59 17.08 0.72
C PRO A 401 8.17 16.40 -0.53
N HIS A 402 9.30 16.84 -1.08
CA HIS A 402 9.75 16.37 -2.40
C HIS A 402 11.24 16.61 -2.70
N VAL A 403 11.88 15.66 -3.39
CA VAL A 403 13.26 15.78 -3.92
C VAL A 403 13.26 16.44 -5.30
N TYR A 404 14.08 17.48 -5.46
CA TYR A 404 14.24 18.18 -6.73
C TYR A 404 15.60 17.90 -7.37
N PRO A 405 15.73 18.04 -8.71
CA PRO A 405 17.00 17.84 -9.42
C PRO A 405 18.19 18.57 -8.79
N GLY A 406 19.33 17.89 -8.74
CA GLY A 406 20.55 18.39 -8.09
C GLY A 406 20.54 18.33 -6.56
N ARG A 407 19.52 17.70 -5.95
CA ARG A 407 19.46 17.42 -4.52
C ARG A 407 19.31 15.92 -4.28
N GLU A 408 19.86 15.48 -3.16
CA GLU A 408 19.66 14.13 -2.63
C GLU A 408 19.00 14.26 -1.25
N PRO A 409 18.16 13.28 -0.84
CA PRO A 409 17.56 13.28 0.48
C PRO A 409 18.64 13.05 1.56
N ASP A 410 18.53 13.77 2.69
CA ASP A 410 19.40 13.64 3.86
C ASP A 410 18.58 13.73 5.16
N ASP A 411 17.42 13.06 5.17
CA ASP A 411 16.57 13.01 6.35
C ASP A 411 17.16 12.05 7.39
N LYS A 412 16.82 12.28 8.66
CA LYS A 412 17.58 11.74 9.80
C LYS A 412 16.70 11.05 10.84
N ILE A 413 17.33 10.16 11.59
CA ILE A 413 16.86 9.72 12.90
C ILE A 413 17.87 10.22 13.93
N VAL A 414 17.39 10.98 14.91
CA VAL A 414 18.18 11.62 15.97
C VAL A 414 17.78 11.05 17.32
N ILE A 415 18.76 10.88 18.22
CA ILE A 415 18.56 10.48 19.61
C ILE A 415 18.83 11.68 20.52
N LEU A 416 17.83 12.05 21.32
CA LEU A 416 17.88 13.08 22.35
C LEU A 416 17.94 12.45 23.74
N GLU A 417 18.81 12.97 24.59
CA GLU A 417 19.02 12.51 25.96
C GLU A 417 18.96 13.70 26.93
N ASP A 418 18.32 13.46 28.08
CA ASP A 418 18.33 14.32 29.26
C ASP A 418 19.19 13.60 30.31
N THR A 419 20.48 13.94 30.39
CA THR A 419 21.45 13.16 31.18
C THR A 419 21.49 13.55 32.65
N ASP A 420 20.94 14.72 33.02
CA ASP A 420 20.83 15.19 34.40
C ASP A 420 19.41 15.16 34.98
N TRP A 421 18.42 14.80 34.14
CA TRP A 421 17.01 14.66 34.48
C TRP A 421 16.31 15.96 34.88
N ASP A 422 16.77 17.10 34.37
CA ASP A 422 16.15 18.42 34.62
C ASP A 422 14.90 18.66 33.76
N GLY A 423 14.60 17.77 32.82
CA GLY A 423 13.47 17.88 31.91
C GLY A 423 13.79 18.59 30.61
N ARG A 424 15.08 18.74 30.25
CA ARG A 424 15.60 19.28 29.00
C ARG A 424 16.62 18.31 28.41
N ALA A 425 16.66 18.19 27.09
CA ALA A 425 17.72 17.45 26.43
C ALA A 425 19.02 18.26 26.49
N ASP A 426 20.10 17.61 26.89
CA ASP A 426 21.46 18.18 26.96
C ASP A 426 22.42 17.51 25.95
N LYS A 427 21.96 16.45 25.27
CA LYS A 427 22.71 15.72 24.26
C LYS A 427 21.82 15.30 23.09
N SER A 428 22.39 15.40 21.90
CA SER A 428 21.80 14.93 20.66
C SER A 428 22.82 14.12 19.85
N THR A 429 22.36 13.06 19.20
CA THR A 429 23.17 12.17 18.34
C THR A 429 22.41 11.84 17.07
N VAL A 430 22.97 12.15 15.90
CA VAL A 430 22.47 11.64 14.62
C VAL A 430 22.79 10.14 14.55
N TRP A 431 21.76 9.30 14.63
CA TRP A 431 21.90 7.84 14.58
C TRP A 431 21.83 7.33 13.14
N ALA A 432 20.91 7.84 12.32
CA ALA A 432 20.86 7.54 10.89
C ALA A 432 20.71 8.81 10.04
N GLU A 433 21.27 8.79 8.84
CA GLU A 433 21.20 9.84 7.83
C GLU A 433 20.95 9.25 6.43
N GLY A 434 20.71 10.09 5.42
CA GLY A 434 20.40 9.62 4.06
C GLY A 434 19.07 8.88 3.91
N LEU A 435 18.09 9.16 4.79
CA LEU A 435 16.71 8.67 4.66
C LEU A 435 15.89 9.58 3.75
N HIS A 436 14.80 9.04 3.20
CA HIS A 436 13.88 9.75 2.31
C HIS A 436 12.49 9.83 2.94
N ILE A 437 12.16 11.02 3.48
CA ILE A 437 10.88 11.36 4.11
C ILE A 437 10.43 10.29 5.13
N PRO A 438 11.15 10.16 6.27
CA PRO A 438 10.85 9.17 7.28
C PRO A 438 9.63 9.54 8.13
N LEU A 439 8.44 9.33 7.55
CA LEU A 439 7.17 9.66 8.20
C LEU A 439 6.93 8.90 9.50
N SER A 440 7.45 7.67 9.59
CA SER A 440 7.28 6.83 10.76
C SER A 440 8.38 5.81 10.90
N PHE A 441 8.66 5.41 12.13
CA PHE A 441 9.59 4.36 12.46
C PHE A 441 9.21 3.64 13.76
N GLU A 442 9.75 2.44 13.96
CA GLU A 442 9.64 1.70 15.20
C GLU A 442 10.92 0.91 15.50
N LEU A 443 11.26 0.82 16.79
CA LEU A 443 12.48 0.19 17.25
C LEU A 443 12.35 -1.34 17.27
N THR A 444 13.43 -2.01 16.92
CA THR A 444 13.60 -3.47 16.96
C THR A 444 15.01 -3.81 17.45
N ARG A 445 15.23 -5.06 17.85
CA ARG A 445 16.53 -5.56 18.29
C ARG A 445 17.70 -5.14 17.40
N ASP A 446 17.51 -5.29 16.09
CA ASP A 446 18.59 -5.15 15.12
C ASP A 446 18.72 -3.71 14.61
N GLY A 447 17.91 -2.76 15.11
CA GLY A 447 17.92 -1.37 14.64
C GLY A 447 16.51 -0.77 14.57
N VAL A 448 16.15 -0.22 13.41
CA VAL A 448 14.92 0.55 13.22
C VAL A 448 14.20 0.15 11.93
N TYR A 449 12.93 -0.24 12.04
CA TYR A 449 12.03 -0.26 10.89
C TYR A 449 11.58 1.16 10.60
N VAL A 450 11.73 1.62 9.36
CA VAL A 450 11.46 3.00 8.97
C VAL A 450 10.75 3.06 7.61
N SER A 451 9.83 4.01 7.49
CA SER A 451 9.32 4.46 6.20
C SER A 451 10.45 5.21 5.46
N ASP A 452 10.92 4.69 4.35
CA ASP A 452 11.96 5.30 3.51
C ASP A 452 11.39 5.42 2.10
N GLU A 453 10.56 6.45 1.86
CA GLU A 453 9.55 6.46 0.81
C GLU A 453 10.10 6.12 -0.60
N PRO A 454 9.41 5.23 -1.36
CA PRO A 454 8.17 4.52 -1.04
C PRO A 454 8.42 3.12 -0.42
N HIS A 455 9.51 2.94 0.33
CA HIS A 455 9.95 1.65 0.83
C HIS A 455 9.70 1.48 2.32
N PHE A 456 9.54 0.23 2.74
CA PHE A 456 9.63 -0.18 4.14
C PHE A 456 11.03 -0.74 4.36
N ALA A 457 11.86 -0.03 5.12
CA ALA A 457 13.28 -0.34 5.30
C ALA A 457 13.61 -0.77 6.72
N LEU A 458 14.68 -1.56 6.85
CA LEU A 458 15.33 -1.86 8.13
C LEU A 458 16.74 -1.27 8.11
N VAL A 459 16.95 -0.30 9.00
CA VAL A 459 18.21 0.41 9.18
C VAL A 459 18.89 -0.14 10.44
N ARG A 460 20.18 -0.42 10.39
CA ARG A 460 20.91 -1.06 11.49
C ARG A 460 22.25 -0.42 11.75
N ASP A 461 22.70 -0.58 12.99
CA ASP A 461 24.07 -0.37 13.47
C ASP A 461 24.67 -1.76 13.70
N THR A 462 25.56 -2.21 12.80
CA THR A 462 26.10 -3.58 12.81
C THR A 462 27.45 -3.70 13.51
N ASP A 463 28.13 -2.58 13.78
CA ASP A 463 29.41 -2.55 14.49
C ASP A 463 29.32 -2.03 15.95
N GLY A 464 28.18 -1.49 16.34
CA GLY A 464 27.86 -1.05 17.69
C GLY A 464 28.44 0.32 18.05
N ASP A 465 28.83 1.14 17.07
CA ASP A 465 29.40 2.47 17.31
C ASP A 465 28.34 3.54 17.68
N GLY A 466 27.05 3.17 17.63
CA GLY A 466 25.93 4.06 17.90
C GLY A 466 25.45 4.81 16.66
N LYS A 467 25.81 4.37 15.46
CA LYS A 467 25.34 4.91 14.18
C LYS A 467 24.94 3.79 13.23
N ALA A 468 23.95 4.08 12.41
CA ALA A 468 23.52 3.16 11.38
C ALA A 468 24.56 3.08 10.25
N ASP A 469 24.87 1.86 9.83
CA ASP A 469 25.83 1.53 8.78
C ASP A 469 25.19 0.75 7.61
N THR A 470 23.98 0.23 7.80
CA THR A 470 23.27 -0.55 6.80
C THR A 470 21.80 -0.16 6.69
N LYS A 471 21.27 -0.21 5.46
CA LYS A 471 19.86 0.04 5.12
C LYS A 471 19.37 -1.01 4.13
N GLU A 472 18.44 -1.87 4.55
CA GLU A 472 17.85 -2.94 3.75
C GLU A 472 16.40 -2.58 3.36
N LYS A 473 16.09 -2.58 2.05
CA LYS A 473 14.70 -2.46 1.57
C LYS A 473 13.95 -3.78 1.78
N VAL A 474 13.25 -3.89 2.91
CA VAL A 474 12.53 -5.10 3.33
C VAL A 474 11.27 -5.32 2.49
N LEU A 475 10.47 -4.28 2.25
CA LEU A 475 9.33 -4.30 1.32
C LEU A 475 9.36 -3.06 0.41
N THR A 476 8.87 -3.20 -0.81
CA THR A 476 8.75 -2.13 -1.81
C THR A 476 7.46 -2.28 -2.59
N GLY A 477 7.13 -1.30 -3.42
CA GLY A 477 5.93 -1.28 -4.24
C GLY A 477 4.76 -0.54 -3.60
N PHE A 478 5.00 0.21 -2.52
CA PHE A 478 4.00 1.12 -1.99
C PHE A 478 3.82 2.35 -2.88
N GLY A 479 2.67 3.02 -2.75
CA GLY A 479 2.31 4.18 -3.55
C GLY A 479 3.29 5.35 -3.46
N THR A 480 3.48 6.07 -4.58
CA THR A 480 4.27 7.31 -4.69
C THR A 480 3.37 8.54 -4.89
N GLU A 481 2.06 8.38 -4.82
CA GLU A 481 1.09 9.38 -5.26
C GLU A 481 1.03 10.60 -4.36
N ASP A 482 1.18 10.45 -3.05
CA ASP A 482 1.24 11.58 -2.11
C ASP A 482 2.15 11.29 -0.91
N SER A 483 3.21 12.09 -0.78
CA SER A 483 4.25 11.94 0.26
C SER A 483 3.70 11.95 1.68
N HIS A 484 2.63 12.67 2.01
CA HIS A 484 2.11 12.67 3.38
C HIS A 484 1.04 11.61 3.67
N HIS A 485 0.65 10.85 2.64
CA HIS A 485 -0.27 9.70 2.73
C HIS A 485 0.47 8.35 2.63
N ALA A 486 1.78 8.39 2.37
CA ALA A 486 2.68 7.25 2.30
C ALA A 486 2.84 6.54 3.65
N LEU A 487 3.65 5.49 3.71
CA LEU A 487 3.76 4.63 4.89
C LEU A 487 3.99 5.41 6.20
N HIS A 488 3.01 5.34 7.12
CA HIS A 488 3.07 5.97 8.44
C HIS A 488 2.42 5.09 9.53
N ASP A 489 2.44 5.59 10.77
CA ASP A 489 1.85 4.96 11.96
C ASP A 489 2.42 3.58 12.34
N PHE A 490 3.74 3.43 12.24
CA PHE A 490 4.43 2.20 12.64
C PHE A 490 4.29 2.00 14.16
N ALA A 491 3.67 0.90 14.56
CA ALA A 491 3.55 0.51 15.96
C ALA A 491 3.54 -1.01 16.09
N TRP A 492 4.00 -1.54 17.22
CA TRP A 492 3.78 -2.95 17.56
C TRP A 492 2.36 -3.14 18.07
N THR A 493 1.60 -4.06 17.48
CA THR A 493 0.33 -4.48 18.08
C THR A 493 0.61 -5.24 19.39
N PRO A 494 -0.34 -5.31 20.33
CA PRO A 494 -0.20 -6.11 21.55
C PRO A 494 0.24 -7.55 21.25
N GLU A 495 -0.29 -8.14 20.18
CA GLU A 495 -0.08 -9.51 19.72
C GLU A 495 1.31 -9.73 19.08
N GLY A 496 2.02 -8.66 18.68
CA GLY A 496 3.41 -8.72 18.24
C GLY A 496 3.69 -8.58 16.75
N ASP A 497 2.71 -8.12 15.96
CA ASP A 497 2.96 -7.74 14.56
C ASP A 497 3.20 -6.24 14.46
N LEU A 498 3.95 -5.81 13.45
CA LEU A 498 4.13 -4.39 13.17
C LEU A 498 2.95 -3.90 12.33
N ILE A 499 2.11 -3.03 12.90
CA ILE A 499 1.05 -2.34 12.17
C ILE A 499 1.60 -1.07 11.53
N PHE A 500 1.14 -0.79 10.30
CA PHE A 500 1.35 0.48 9.60
C PHE A 500 0.28 0.65 8.53
N ARG A 501 0.24 1.81 7.87
CA ARG A 501 -0.75 2.08 6.82
C ARG A 501 -0.28 3.05 5.76
N GLU A 502 -1.07 3.14 4.71
CA GLU A 502 -1.13 4.27 3.79
C GLU A 502 -2.58 4.76 3.65
N SER A 503 -2.76 5.90 2.99
CA SER A 503 -4.03 6.63 2.91
C SER A 503 -4.36 7.01 1.46
N ILE A 504 -5.54 7.60 1.20
CA ILE A 504 -6.13 7.83 -0.16
C ILE A 504 -5.12 8.24 -1.24
N PHE A 505 -5.42 7.89 -2.50
CA PHE A 505 -4.64 8.07 -3.74
C PHE A 505 -3.66 6.96 -4.07
N HIS A 506 -3.29 6.11 -3.10
CA HIS A 506 -2.23 5.14 -3.29
C HIS A 506 -2.67 3.88 -4.03
N ASN A 507 -1.83 3.38 -4.92
CA ASN A 507 -2.00 2.10 -5.61
C ASN A 507 -0.80 1.20 -5.32
N SER A 508 -0.82 0.55 -4.17
CA SER A 508 0.28 -0.29 -3.69
C SER A 508 0.22 -1.70 -4.25
N GLN A 509 1.39 -2.21 -4.58
CA GLN A 509 1.63 -3.53 -5.15
C GLN A 509 2.93 -4.12 -4.61
N VAL A 510 2.84 -4.88 -3.53
CA VAL A 510 4.00 -5.44 -2.82
C VAL A 510 4.14 -6.92 -3.15
N GLU A 511 5.28 -7.34 -3.71
CA GLU A 511 5.59 -8.77 -3.85
C GLU A 511 6.04 -9.37 -2.52
N THR A 512 5.61 -10.60 -2.22
CA THR A 512 6.03 -11.34 -1.03
C THR A 512 6.28 -12.82 -1.39
N PRO A 513 6.96 -13.58 -0.51
CA PRO A 513 7.10 -15.03 -0.67
C PRO A 513 5.76 -15.80 -0.74
N TYR A 514 4.67 -15.14 -0.32
CA TYR A 514 3.31 -15.68 -0.23
C TYR A 514 2.38 -15.16 -1.32
N GLY A 515 2.87 -14.31 -2.22
CA GLY A 515 2.11 -13.71 -3.31
C GLY A 515 2.05 -12.19 -3.23
N PRO A 516 1.49 -11.53 -4.26
CA PRO A 516 1.34 -10.08 -4.29
C PRO A 516 0.28 -9.61 -3.29
N ILE A 517 0.60 -8.57 -2.52
CA ILE A 517 -0.34 -7.82 -1.68
C ILE A 517 -0.63 -6.51 -2.37
N ARG A 518 -1.89 -6.28 -2.74
CA ARG A 518 -2.34 -5.08 -3.45
C ARG A 518 -3.33 -4.28 -2.62
N ALA A 519 -3.24 -2.96 -2.73
CA ALA A 519 -4.17 -2.03 -2.11
C ALA A 519 -4.48 -0.89 -3.08
N LYS A 520 -5.75 -0.47 -3.08
CA LYS A 520 -6.24 0.69 -3.84
C LYS A 520 -6.72 1.74 -2.86
N ASN A 521 -6.40 3.00 -3.13
CA ASN A 521 -6.64 4.17 -2.29
C ASN A 521 -5.95 4.10 -0.93
N SER A 522 -6.29 3.16 -0.04
CA SER A 522 -5.68 3.04 1.28
C SER A 522 -5.76 1.60 1.79
N ALA A 523 -4.89 1.24 2.72
CA ALA A 523 -4.99 0.01 3.50
C ALA A 523 -4.17 0.11 4.79
N TRP A 524 -4.56 -0.67 5.78
CA TRP A 524 -3.67 -1.06 6.87
C TRP A 524 -2.91 -2.32 6.51
N PHE A 525 -1.76 -2.50 7.14
CA PHE A 525 -0.89 -3.66 6.98
C PHE A 525 -0.44 -4.19 8.33
N LEU A 526 -0.36 -5.51 8.46
CA LEU A 526 0.40 -6.16 9.55
C LEU A 526 1.58 -6.90 8.94
N PHE A 527 2.77 -6.59 9.43
CA PHE A 527 4.00 -7.28 9.05
C PHE A 527 4.57 -8.06 10.23
N ARG A 528 4.82 -9.36 10.01
CA ARG A 528 5.51 -10.22 10.97
C ARG A 528 6.96 -10.46 10.53
N PRO A 529 7.96 -9.91 11.23
CA PRO A 529 9.37 -10.07 10.86
C PRO A 529 9.84 -11.52 10.76
N ALA A 530 9.49 -12.36 11.75
CA ALA A 530 10.00 -13.72 11.86
C ALA A 530 9.61 -14.62 10.67
N THR A 531 8.47 -14.37 10.04
CA THR A 531 7.98 -15.12 8.87
C THR A 531 7.93 -14.27 7.60
N ARG A 532 8.36 -13.01 7.67
CA ARG A 532 8.25 -12.03 6.56
C ARG A 532 6.84 -11.91 5.96
N ARG A 533 5.80 -12.28 6.72
CA ARG A 533 4.42 -12.27 6.24
C ARG A 533 3.85 -10.87 6.35
N LEU A 534 3.30 -10.38 5.23
CA LEU A 534 2.55 -9.14 5.14
C LEU A 534 1.09 -9.48 4.85
N ILE A 535 0.16 -8.89 5.58
CA ILE A 535 -1.27 -8.95 5.26
C ILE A 535 -1.82 -7.53 5.14
N SER A 536 -2.84 -7.35 4.30
CA SER A 536 -3.56 -6.08 4.17
C SER A 536 -5.00 -6.23 4.65
N PHE A 537 -5.50 -5.19 5.31
CA PHE A 537 -6.82 -5.18 5.93
C PHE A 537 -7.42 -3.78 5.97
N GLY A 538 -8.73 -3.70 6.18
CA GLY A 538 -9.43 -2.42 6.38
C GLY A 538 -9.33 -1.44 5.21
N ASN A 539 -9.19 -1.91 3.97
CA ASN A 539 -9.12 -1.05 2.80
C ASN A 539 -10.46 -0.36 2.51
N TYR A 540 -10.46 0.97 2.43
CA TYR A 540 -11.56 1.76 1.89
C TYR A 540 -11.04 3.15 1.53
N PRO A 541 -11.78 4.02 0.82
CA PRO A 541 -11.33 5.39 0.58
C PRO A 541 -11.33 6.26 1.86
N ASN A 542 -10.40 6.05 2.80
CA ASN A 542 -10.17 6.93 3.95
C ASN A 542 -9.11 7.99 3.63
N THR A 543 -9.27 9.17 4.21
CA THR A 543 -8.55 10.37 3.76
C THR A 543 -7.12 10.45 4.27
N ASN A 544 -6.91 11.00 5.46
CA ASN A 544 -5.56 11.21 5.99
C ASN A 544 -5.52 11.10 7.52
N PRO A 545 -5.59 9.87 8.03
CA PRO A 545 -5.29 9.55 9.43
C PRO A 545 -3.81 9.64 9.72
N TRP A 546 -3.47 10.22 10.87
CA TRP A 546 -2.20 9.95 11.56
C TRP A 546 -2.46 9.63 13.04
N GLY A 547 -1.54 8.91 13.65
CA GLY A 547 -1.56 8.57 15.06
C GLY A 547 -2.32 7.27 15.34
N VAL A 548 -1.58 6.33 15.90
CA VAL A 548 -2.06 5.03 16.39
C VAL A 548 -1.64 4.82 17.83
N THR A 549 -2.54 4.25 18.61
CA THR A 549 -2.23 3.66 19.92
C THR A 549 -3.22 2.53 20.25
N PHE A 550 -2.98 1.85 21.36
CA PHE A 550 -3.81 0.75 21.84
C PHE A 550 -4.19 1.01 23.29
N ASP A 551 -5.42 0.65 23.64
CA ASP A 551 -5.84 0.68 25.03
C ASP A 551 -5.29 -0.52 25.81
N ARG A 552 -5.67 -0.63 27.09
CA ARG A 552 -5.19 -1.70 27.96
C ARG A 552 -5.56 -3.10 27.46
N TRP A 553 -6.69 -3.26 26.79
CA TRP A 553 -7.20 -4.53 26.25
C TRP A 553 -6.79 -4.75 24.80
N GLY A 554 -6.00 -3.84 24.24
CA GLY A 554 -5.44 -3.96 22.92
C GLY A 554 -6.36 -3.44 21.83
N PHE A 555 -7.46 -2.74 22.14
CA PHE A 555 -8.30 -2.17 21.11
C PHE A 555 -7.58 -1.04 20.39
N HIS A 556 -7.62 -1.10 19.05
CA HIS A 556 -6.91 -0.17 18.20
C HIS A 556 -7.63 1.18 18.11
N VAL A 557 -6.92 2.26 18.46
CA VAL A 557 -7.37 3.65 18.33
C VAL A 557 -6.55 4.36 17.26
N ALA A 558 -7.23 5.00 16.31
CA ALA A 558 -6.61 5.83 15.28
C ALA A 558 -7.39 7.12 15.04
N SER A 559 -6.83 8.07 14.26
CA SER A 559 -7.59 9.28 13.89
C SER A 559 -8.70 9.01 12.88
N HIS A 560 -8.53 8.02 12.00
CA HIS A 560 -9.50 7.68 10.97
C HIS A 560 -9.47 6.16 10.72
N PRO A 561 -10.49 5.43 11.20
CA PRO A 561 -11.58 5.83 12.11
C PRO A 561 -11.14 5.79 13.59
N ILE A 562 -11.96 6.33 14.51
CA ILE A 562 -11.61 6.43 15.95
C ILE A 562 -11.43 5.05 16.58
N PHE A 563 -12.49 4.24 16.59
CA PHE A 563 -12.42 2.84 16.99
C PHE A 563 -11.99 2.01 15.79
N ALA A 564 -10.70 2.11 15.47
CA ALA A 564 -10.10 1.49 14.28
C ALA A 564 -10.17 -0.03 14.32
N ASP A 565 -10.37 -0.62 15.50
CA ASP A 565 -10.54 -2.05 15.72
C ASP A 565 -11.64 -2.68 14.85
N ALA A 566 -12.76 -1.98 14.65
CA ALA A 566 -13.86 -2.42 13.78
C ALA A 566 -13.49 -2.62 12.30
N PHE A 567 -12.28 -2.22 11.90
CA PHE A 567 -11.79 -2.22 10.52
C PHE A 567 -10.72 -3.30 10.29
N HIS A 568 -10.52 -4.24 11.22
CA HIS A 568 -9.47 -5.28 11.12
C HIS A 568 -9.83 -6.50 10.26
N ALA A 569 -10.97 -6.48 9.57
CA ALA A 569 -11.32 -7.52 8.62
C ALA A 569 -10.35 -7.53 7.42
N LEU A 570 -9.98 -8.71 6.94
CA LEU A 570 -9.12 -8.84 5.76
C LEU A 570 -9.77 -8.25 4.51
N ASN A 571 -8.94 -7.70 3.62
CA ASN A 571 -9.42 -7.03 2.42
C ASN A 571 -10.22 -7.96 1.48
N PRO A 572 -11.18 -7.40 0.72
CA PRO A 572 -11.84 -8.11 -0.37
C PRO A 572 -10.84 -8.40 -1.52
N PRO A 573 -11.23 -9.21 -2.52
CA PRO A 573 -10.39 -9.44 -3.70
C PRO A 573 -10.11 -8.13 -4.43
N TYR A 574 -8.84 -7.81 -4.69
CA TYR A 574 -8.46 -6.65 -5.49
C TYR A 574 -9.12 -6.69 -6.88
N PRO A 575 -9.59 -5.56 -7.47
CA PRO A 575 -9.46 -4.16 -7.01
C PRO A 575 -10.59 -3.69 -6.08
N GLU A 576 -11.42 -4.59 -5.55
CA GLU A 576 -12.50 -4.20 -4.65
C GLU A 576 -11.95 -3.59 -3.34
N GLN A 577 -12.80 -2.81 -2.68
CA GLN A 577 -12.55 -2.24 -1.36
C GLN A 577 -13.72 -2.53 -0.42
N HIS A 578 -13.48 -2.49 0.89
CA HIS A 578 -14.60 -2.52 1.82
C HIS A 578 -15.55 -1.34 1.58
N PRO A 579 -16.83 -1.51 1.93
CA PRO A 579 -17.79 -0.42 1.86
C PRO A 579 -17.35 0.80 2.67
N ALA A 580 -17.86 1.98 2.29
CA ALA A 580 -17.61 3.19 3.05
C ALA A 580 -18.07 3.06 4.50
N ALA A 581 -17.28 3.62 5.42
CA ALA A 581 -17.53 3.63 6.87
C ALA A 581 -18.83 4.34 7.29
N GLY A 582 -19.51 5.06 6.38
CA GLY A 582 -20.78 5.71 6.66
C GLY A 582 -20.66 6.79 7.73
N ASN A 583 -21.40 6.63 8.83
CA ASN A 583 -21.45 7.59 9.94
C ASN A 583 -20.44 7.31 11.06
N LEU A 584 -19.58 6.29 10.89
CA LEU A 584 -18.60 5.95 11.91
C LEU A 584 -17.66 7.14 12.17
N PRO A 585 -17.47 7.55 13.44
CA PRO A 585 -16.66 8.71 13.77
C PRO A 585 -15.23 8.63 13.22
N ALA A 586 -14.78 9.73 12.61
CA ALA A 586 -13.44 9.86 12.07
C ALA A 586 -12.99 11.32 12.03
N TYR A 587 -11.67 11.53 12.02
CA TYR A 587 -11.06 12.85 11.97
C TYR A 587 -10.40 13.16 10.63
N SER A 588 -10.25 14.47 10.41
CA SER A 588 -9.21 15.03 9.56
C SER A 588 -8.37 15.96 10.42
N GLY A 589 -7.06 16.00 10.18
CA GLY A 589 -6.18 16.97 10.83
C GLY A 589 -5.73 16.60 12.24
N VAL A 590 -5.88 15.33 12.63
CA VAL A 590 -5.44 14.76 13.91
C VAL A 590 -4.26 13.85 13.65
N CYS A 591 -3.27 13.88 14.54
CA CYS A 591 -2.06 13.08 14.47
C CYS A 591 -1.87 12.25 15.75
N GLY A 592 -0.68 12.20 16.35
CA GLY A 592 -0.36 11.32 17.48
C GLY A 592 -1.44 11.20 18.59
N HIS A 593 -1.58 9.97 19.11
CA HIS A 593 -2.48 9.58 20.21
C HIS A 593 -1.69 8.85 21.30
N GLU A 594 -2.08 9.03 22.57
CA GLU A 594 -1.51 8.30 23.71
C GLU A 594 -2.51 8.18 24.87
N PHE A 595 -2.59 7.00 25.49
CA PHE A 595 -3.42 6.78 26.69
C PHE A 595 -2.74 7.30 27.95
N VAL A 596 -3.55 7.82 28.89
CA VAL A 596 -3.10 8.33 30.19
C VAL A 596 -3.30 7.27 31.26
N ASP A 597 -2.21 6.68 31.74
CA ASP A 597 -2.24 5.58 32.72
C ASP A 597 -1.22 5.72 33.87
N PHE A 598 -0.37 6.75 33.81
CA PHE A 598 0.64 7.04 34.82
C PHE A 598 -0.01 7.56 36.13
N PRO A 599 0.34 7.00 37.30
CA PRO A 599 -0.27 7.38 38.59
C PRO A 599 -0.11 8.85 38.99
N MET A 600 0.94 9.52 38.49
CA MET A 600 1.20 10.94 38.74
C MET A 600 0.22 11.89 38.03
N TRP A 601 -0.53 11.41 37.04
CA TRP A 601 -1.57 12.18 36.36
C TRP A 601 -2.84 12.25 37.22
N PRO A 602 -3.63 13.35 37.12
CA PRO A 602 -4.86 13.48 37.89
C PRO A 602 -5.79 12.27 37.68
N GLU A 603 -6.38 11.76 38.75
CA GLU A 603 -7.16 10.52 38.75
C GLU A 603 -8.29 10.54 37.72
N GLU A 604 -8.95 11.68 37.56
CA GLU A 604 -10.04 11.87 36.60
C GLU A 604 -9.62 11.81 35.13
N THR A 605 -8.31 11.86 34.85
CA THR A 605 -7.75 11.79 33.49
C THR A 605 -7.27 10.39 33.12
N ARG A 606 -7.04 9.51 34.13
CA ARG A 606 -6.52 8.17 33.92
C ARG A 606 -7.57 7.27 33.25
N GLY A 607 -7.14 6.46 32.28
CA GLY A 607 -8.02 5.66 31.40
C GLY A 607 -8.58 6.44 30.21
N GLY A 608 -8.42 7.77 30.18
CA GLY A 608 -8.59 8.59 28.98
C GLY A 608 -7.37 8.57 28.07
N PHE A 609 -7.41 9.36 27.00
CA PHE A 609 -6.28 9.51 26.09
C PHE A 609 -6.14 10.96 25.62
N VAL A 610 -4.95 11.26 25.11
CA VAL A 610 -4.57 12.55 24.58
C VAL A 610 -4.32 12.41 23.08
N LYS A 611 -4.76 13.40 22.31
CA LYS A 611 -4.47 13.47 20.87
C LYS A 611 -4.02 14.86 20.45
N VAL A 612 -3.21 14.92 19.41
CA VAL A 612 -2.83 16.20 18.79
C VAL A 612 -3.64 16.50 17.56
N ARG A 613 -4.06 17.76 17.43
CA ARG A 613 -4.80 18.29 16.30
C ARG A 613 -4.08 19.48 15.71
N TYR A 614 -3.47 19.31 14.54
CA TYR A 614 -2.89 20.43 13.83
C TYR A 614 -3.93 21.22 13.02
N LYS A 615 -5.02 20.61 12.50
CA LYS A 615 -6.08 21.37 11.78
C LYS A 615 -7.43 21.28 12.49
N PRO A 616 -8.20 22.38 12.60
CA PRO A 616 -7.88 23.77 12.22
C PRO A 616 -7.26 24.61 13.34
N THR A 617 -6.99 24.03 14.52
CA THR A 617 -6.84 24.81 15.77
C THR A 617 -5.60 24.52 16.62
N ASN A 618 -4.63 23.71 16.17
CA ASN A 618 -3.34 23.54 16.86
C ASN A 618 -3.43 23.20 18.37
N ARG A 619 -4.01 22.03 18.68
CA ARG A 619 -4.35 21.61 20.05
C ARG A 619 -3.69 20.31 20.45
N VAL A 620 -3.45 20.17 21.75
CA VAL A 620 -3.24 18.91 22.46
C VAL A 620 -4.50 18.69 23.30
N GLU A 621 -5.34 17.76 22.89
CA GLU A 621 -6.70 17.55 23.41
C GLU A 621 -6.72 16.36 24.37
N LEU A 622 -7.34 16.49 25.54
CA LEU A 622 -7.59 15.38 26.48
C LEU A 622 -9.02 14.86 26.32
N HIS A 623 -9.16 13.54 26.25
CA HIS A 623 -10.41 12.83 26.01
C HIS A 623 -10.64 11.72 27.02
N GLN A 624 -11.91 11.45 27.33
CA GLN A 624 -12.32 10.19 27.96
C GLN A 624 -12.50 9.10 26.90
N TRP A 625 -12.26 7.86 27.29
CA TRP A 625 -12.53 6.66 26.49
C TRP A 625 -13.70 5.90 27.12
N ILE A 626 -14.82 5.84 26.40
CA ILE A 626 -16.12 5.43 26.95
C ILE A 626 -16.59 4.19 26.22
N GLU A 627 -16.74 3.10 26.96
CA GLU A 627 -17.28 1.85 26.44
C GLU A 627 -18.76 1.99 26.08
N LYS A 628 -19.14 1.41 24.94
CA LYS A 628 -20.50 1.22 24.42
C LYS A 628 -20.76 -0.27 24.16
N ASP A 629 -21.97 -0.60 23.74
CA ASP A 629 -22.40 -1.99 23.54
C ASP A 629 -21.53 -2.77 22.54
N ASP A 630 -21.03 -2.13 21.47
CA ASP A 630 -20.25 -2.77 20.40
C ASP A 630 -18.96 -2.04 20.00
N HIS A 631 -18.54 -1.02 20.75
CA HIS A 631 -17.34 -0.23 20.47
C HIS A 631 -16.96 0.66 21.66
N PHE A 632 -15.91 1.46 21.50
CA PHE A 632 -15.60 2.58 22.39
C PHE A 632 -15.73 3.92 21.65
N GLU A 633 -16.21 4.94 22.36
CA GLU A 633 -16.28 6.32 21.89
C GLU A 633 -15.36 7.22 22.70
N GLU A 634 -14.95 8.33 22.11
CA GLU A 634 -14.25 9.37 22.85
C GLU A 634 -15.19 10.51 23.29
N ALA A 635 -14.83 11.19 24.38
CA ALA A 635 -15.47 12.43 24.78
C ALA A 635 -14.42 13.49 25.13
N TYR A 636 -14.38 14.57 24.36
CA TYR A 636 -13.52 15.72 24.62
C TYR A 636 -13.74 16.28 26.03
N GLN A 637 -12.65 16.53 26.75
CA GLN A 637 -12.67 17.10 28.09
C GLN A 637 -12.14 18.54 28.09
N THR A 638 -10.92 18.74 27.62
CA THR A 638 -10.21 20.03 27.67
C THR A 638 -9.03 20.05 26.70
N ASP A 639 -8.52 21.24 26.41
CA ASP A 639 -7.23 21.42 25.74
C ASP A 639 -6.14 21.41 26.83
N LEU A 640 -5.23 20.44 26.82
CA LEU A 640 -4.03 20.49 27.66
C LEU A 640 -3.13 21.66 27.26
N LEU A 641 -3.05 21.90 25.95
CA LEU A 641 -2.28 22.96 25.34
C LEU A 641 -2.94 23.41 24.04
N PHE A 642 -3.05 24.72 23.85
CA PHE A 642 -3.48 25.37 22.61
C PHE A 642 -2.51 26.49 22.27
N SER A 643 -1.98 26.54 21.04
CA SER A 643 -1.18 27.69 20.58
C SER A 643 -2.04 28.70 19.83
N THR A 644 -1.84 29.99 20.10
CA THR A 644 -2.40 31.06 19.28
C THR A 644 -1.67 31.27 17.96
N ASN A 645 -0.50 30.64 17.76
CA ASN A 645 0.25 30.70 16.51
C ASN A 645 -0.03 29.45 15.66
N LEU A 646 -0.30 29.66 14.37
CA LEU A 646 -0.58 28.57 13.43
C LEU A 646 0.66 27.85 12.88
N SER A 647 1.85 28.38 13.15
CA SER A 647 3.13 27.76 12.81
C SER A 647 3.49 26.59 13.71
N PHE A 648 2.99 26.53 14.95
CA PHE A 648 3.04 25.34 15.79
C PHE A 648 2.25 24.21 15.12
N ILE A 649 2.85 23.06 14.88
CA ILE A 649 2.17 21.93 14.20
C ILE A 649 2.47 20.68 15.02
N PRO A 650 1.61 20.32 15.99
CA PRO A 650 1.82 19.13 16.77
C PRO A 650 1.45 17.90 15.91
N VAL A 651 2.44 17.04 15.67
CA VAL A 651 2.34 15.89 14.75
C VAL A 651 2.46 14.54 15.45
N ASP A 652 3.08 14.48 16.63
CA ASP A 652 3.14 13.26 17.44
C ASP A 652 3.19 13.58 18.93
N LEU A 653 2.86 12.61 19.77
CA LEU A 653 3.00 12.71 21.22
C LEU A 653 3.23 11.34 21.88
N ARG A 654 4.06 11.31 22.94
CA ARG A 654 4.38 10.08 23.69
C ARG A 654 4.61 10.35 25.17
N HIS A 655 4.22 9.40 26.02
CA HIS A 655 4.73 9.37 27.39
C HIS A 655 6.20 8.95 27.41
N GLY A 656 7.03 9.74 28.11
CA GLY A 656 8.41 9.37 28.41
C GLY A 656 8.51 8.43 29.60
N PRO A 657 9.72 7.90 29.87
CA PRO A 657 9.95 6.83 30.85
C PRO A 657 9.55 7.21 32.28
N ARG A 658 9.45 8.49 32.61
CA ARG A 658 9.08 8.98 33.94
C ARG A 658 7.65 9.53 34.04
N GLY A 659 6.83 9.32 33.00
CA GLY A 659 5.41 9.68 32.97
C GLY A 659 5.06 11.08 32.46
N ALA A 660 6.04 11.94 32.23
CA ALA A 660 5.84 13.19 31.49
C ALA A 660 5.41 12.90 30.04
N MET A 661 4.61 13.78 29.46
CA MET A 661 4.20 13.67 28.06
C MET A 661 5.02 14.62 27.18
N TYR A 662 5.40 14.17 26.00
CA TYR A 662 6.23 14.92 25.06
C TYR A 662 5.45 15.12 23.76
N VAL A 663 5.50 16.32 23.19
CA VAL A 663 4.81 16.72 21.97
C VAL A 663 5.85 17.07 20.90
N CYS A 664 5.73 16.43 19.74
CA CYS A 664 6.54 16.67 18.55
C CYS A 664 5.93 17.80 17.74
N ASP A 665 6.64 18.90 17.61
CA ASP A 665 6.23 20.09 16.86
C ASP A 665 7.08 20.23 15.60
N TRP A 666 6.48 19.92 14.44
CA TRP A 666 7.13 20.08 13.13
C TRP A 666 7.63 21.53 12.93
N TYR A 667 6.83 22.48 13.40
CA TYR A 667 6.97 23.92 13.22
C TYR A 667 7.12 24.41 11.76
N ASN A 668 6.07 25.02 11.19
CA ASN A 668 6.16 25.61 9.84
C ASN A 668 5.18 26.77 9.60
N PRO A 669 5.66 27.94 9.13
CA PRO A 669 4.81 29.03 8.63
C PRO A 669 3.85 28.65 7.51
N VAL A 670 4.23 27.71 6.65
CA VAL A 670 3.46 27.25 5.49
C VAL A 670 2.92 25.86 5.73
N LYS A 671 1.58 25.74 5.76
CA LYS A 671 0.87 24.53 6.13
C LYS A 671 0.03 23.98 4.98
N GLY A 672 0.25 22.71 4.63
CA GLY A 672 -0.54 21.98 3.64
C GLY A 672 -0.01 22.07 2.21
N HIS A 673 -0.39 21.09 1.39
CA HIS A 673 0.10 20.93 0.01
C HIS A 673 -0.90 21.38 -1.05
N MET A 674 -2.16 21.62 -0.67
CA MET A 674 -3.21 22.04 -1.62
C MET A 674 -3.24 23.56 -1.78
N GLN A 675 -2.83 24.29 -0.74
CA GLN A 675 -2.95 25.75 -0.68
C GLN A 675 -1.67 26.48 -1.12
N TYR A 676 -0.54 25.77 -1.23
CA TYR A 676 0.78 26.32 -1.50
C TYR A 676 1.55 25.39 -2.44
N SER A 677 2.42 25.95 -3.29
CA SER A 677 3.40 25.18 -4.06
C SER A 677 4.25 24.31 -3.14
N LEU A 678 4.64 23.12 -3.61
CA LEU A 678 5.58 22.24 -2.91
C LEU A 678 7.00 22.86 -2.84
N ARG A 679 7.30 23.81 -3.73
CA ARG A 679 8.54 24.58 -3.80
C ARG A 679 8.45 25.97 -3.18
N ASP A 680 7.35 26.32 -2.49
CA ASP A 680 7.20 27.63 -1.85
C ASP A 680 8.40 27.92 -0.93
N PRO A 681 9.16 29.01 -1.16
CA PRO A 681 10.41 29.27 -0.46
C PRO A 681 10.22 29.61 1.02
N ARG A 682 8.97 29.88 1.45
CA ARG A 682 8.61 30.15 2.84
C ARG A 682 8.31 28.89 3.65
N ARG A 683 8.31 27.71 3.01
CA ARG A 683 8.31 26.43 3.72
C ARG A 683 9.61 26.32 4.51
N ASP A 684 9.49 26.42 5.82
CA ASP A 684 10.64 26.30 6.69
C ASP A 684 11.17 24.86 6.69
N ARG A 685 12.50 24.71 6.72
CA ARG A 685 13.21 23.43 6.70
C ARG A 685 14.28 23.35 7.79
N LYS A 686 14.14 24.18 8.83
CA LYS A 686 15.19 24.42 9.82
C LYS A 686 14.69 24.37 11.25
N SER A 687 13.39 24.54 11.46
CA SER A 687 12.77 24.68 12.78
C SER A 687 12.08 23.38 13.18
N GLY A 688 11.98 23.14 14.49
CA GLY A 688 11.44 21.89 15.00
C GLY A 688 11.69 21.75 16.49
N ARG A 689 10.65 21.42 17.25
CA ARG A 689 10.69 21.47 18.71
C ARG A 689 10.09 20.24 19.35
N ILE A 690 10.60 19.89 20.51
CA ILE A 690 9.97 18.93 21.42
C ILE A 690 9.55 19.67 22.68
N TRP A 691 8.26 19.61 23.00
CA TRP A 691 7.68 20.20 24.21
C TRP A 691 7.38 19.13 25.24
N ARG A 692 7.51 19.45 26.51
CA ARG A 692 7.23 18.53 27.63
C ARG A 692 6.09 19.07 28.48
N ILE A 693 5.13 18.20 28.82
CA ILE A 693 3.94 18.48 29.63
C ILE A 693 3.96 17.61 30.89
N VAL A 694 3.79 18.24 32.06
CA VAL A 694 3.76 17.57 33.37
C VAL A 694 2.61 18.13 34.22
N PRO A 695 1.91 17.31 35.03
CA PRO A 695 0.99 17.84 36.03
C PRO A 695 1.74 18.67 37.09
N LYS A 696 1.22 19.84 37.45
CA LYS A 696 1.89 20.74 38.40
C LYS A 696 2.08 20.08 39.76
N GLY A 697 3.30 20.16 40.27
CA GLY A 697 3.67 19.58 41.57
C GLY A 697 3.74 18.05 41.58
N ALA A 698 3.62 17.40 40.42
CA ALA A 698 3.79 15.96 40.33
C ALA A 698 5.23 15.56 40.63
N THR A 699 5.40 14.46 41.37
CA THR A 699 6.70 13.81 41.53
C THR A 699 6.86 12.80 40.40
N LEU A 700 7.90 12.98 39.58
CA LEU A 700 8.23 12.03 38.52
C LEU A 700 8.54 10.65 39.11
N GLN A 701 8.11 9.59 38.44
CA GLN A 701 8.41 8.24 38.86
C GLN A 701 9.70 7.73 38.22
N ASP A 702 10.36 6.79 38.90
CA ASP A 702 11.49 6.06 38.32
C ASP A 702 10.97 4.90 37.45
N PRO A 703 11.48 4.73 36.22
CA PRO A 703 11.00 3.69 35.33
C PRO A 703 11.35 2.28 35.86
N PRO A 704 10.54 1.23 35.54
CA PRO A 704 10.99 -0.15 35.66
C PRO A 704 12.33 -0.35 34.96
N LYS A 705 13.13 -1.27 35.48
CA LYS A 705 14.25 -1.81 34.74
C LYS A 705 13.73 -2.61 33.53
N ILE A 706 14.19 -2.25 32.32
CA ILE A 706 13.88 -2.96 31.06
C ILE A 706 15.20 -3.31 30.37
N ASP A 707 16.01 -2.30 30.02
CA ASP A 707 17.37 -2.51 29.52
C ASP A 707 18.19 -3.33 30.54
N GLY A 708 18.82 -4.39 30.05
CA GLY A 708 19.61 -5.31 30.88
C GLY A 708 18.84 -6.06 31.98
N ALA A 709 17.51 -6.07 31.96
CA ALA A 709 16.69 -6.90 32.85
C ALA A 709 16.75 -8.39 32.42
N THR A 710 16.49 -9.30 33.35
CA THR A 710 16.29 -10.73 33.05
C THR A 710 14.90 -11.00 32.49
N ALA A 711 14.68 -12.13 31.81
CA ALA A 711 13.34 -12.49 31.32
C ALA A 711 12.31 -12.52 32.46
N ALA A 712 12.69 -13.02 33.64
CA ALA A 712 11.85 -13.08 34.84
C ALA A 712 11.50 -11.69 35.42
N GLU A 713 12.40 -10.71 35.34
CA GLU A 713 12.10 -9.32 35.72
C GLU A 713 11.19 -8.65 34.69
N LEU A 714 11.42 -8.88 33.40
CA LEU A 714 10.62 -8.33 32.32
C LEU A 714 9.17 -8.82 32.36
N VAL A 715 8.91 -10.12 32.50
CA VAL A 715 7.52 -10.62 32.54
C VAL A 715 6.71 -10.03 33.68
N ARG A 716 7.34 -9.65 34.81
CA ARG A 716 6.64 -8.94 35.90
C ARG A 716 6.22 -7.52 35.52
N ASN A 717 6.91 -6.87 34.59
CA ASN A 717 6.49 -5.57 34.07
C ASN A 717 5.19 -5.67 33.25
N LEU A 718 4.79 -6.86 32.79
CA LEU A 718 3.53 -7.04 32.05
C LEU A 718 2.29 -6.81 32.94
N ALA A 719 2.40 -6.90 34.26
CA ALA A 719 1.32 -6.60 35.21
C ALA A 719 1.13 -5.09 35.48
N ARG A 720 2.00 -4.22 34.93
CA ARG A 720 1.97 -2.79 35.19
C ARG A 720 0.75 -2.13 34.55
N PRO A 721 0.13 -1.13 35.21
CA PRO A 721 -0.95 -0.38 34.58
C PRO A 721 -0.47 0.41 33.35
N GLU A 722 0.77 0.91 33.36
CA GLU A 722 1.31 1.74 32.30
C GLU A 722 1.59 0.94 31.02
N TYR A 723 0.78 1.19 30.00
CA TYR A 723 0.87 0.57 28.68
C TYR A 723 2.27 0.70 28.09
N ARG A 724 2.91 1.86 28.19
CA ARG A 724 4.25 2.06 27.60
C ARG A 724 5.34 1.21 28.23
N TYR A 725 5.26 0.92 29.53
CA TYR A 725 6.19 -0.03 30.15
C TYR A 725 5.95 -1.46 29.64
N ARG A 726 4.67 -1.87 29.49
CA ARG A 726 4.32 -3.16 28.88
C ARG A 726 4.78 -3.25 27.43
N TYR A 727 4.59 -2.19 26.65
CA TYR A 727 5.00 -2.08 25.25
C TYR A 727 6.52 -2.26 25.07
N TRP A 728 7.33 -1.49 25.79
CA TRP A 728 8.80 -1.62 25.75
C TRP A 728 9.27 -2.97 26.28
N THR A 729 8.63 -3.49 27.32
CA THR A 729 8.91 -4.83 27.86
C THR A 729 8.65 -5.93 26.83
N LYS A 730 7.52 -5.89 26.12
CA LYS A 730 7.20 -6.87 25.07
C LYS A 730 8.19 -6.85 23.93
N ARG A 731 8.62 -5.66 23.48
CA ARG A 731 9.70 -5.52 22.50
C ARG A 731 10.96 -6.23 23.02
N GLU A 732 11.36 -5.94 24.25
CA GLU A 732 12.57 -6.52 24.84
C GLU A 732 12.51 -8.02 25.12
N LEU A 733 11.31 -8.57 25.31
CA LEU A 733 11.07 -10.00 25.42
C LEU A 733 11.13 -10.68 24.05
N ARG A 734 10.47 -10.11 23.03
CA ARG A 734 10.48 -10.61 21.65
C ARG A 734 11.89 -10.64 21.07
N ASP A 735 12.71 -9.66 21.45
CA ASP A 735 14.05 -9.46 20.93
C ASP A 735 15.12 -10.32 21.64
N ARG A 736 14.72 -11.22 22.56
CA ARG A 736 15.64 -12.14 23.22
C ARG A 736 16.23 -13.18 22.26
N HIS A 737 17.49 -13.54 22.51
CA HIS A 737 18.19 -14.59 21.74
C HIS A 737 17.62 -15.98 21.97
N ASP A 738 17.16 -16.28 23.18
CA ASP A 738 16.59 -17.57 23.54
C ASP A 738 15.10 -17.42 23.89
N PRO A 739 14.19 -17.67 22.94
CA PRO A 739 12.75 -17.68 23.19
C PRO A 739 12.32 -18.64 24.31
N ALA A 740 13.05 -19.75 24.53
CA ALA A 740 12.69 -20.74 25.53
C ALA A 740 12.91 -20.22 26.97
N GLU A 741 13.87 -19.31 27.18
CA GLU A 741 14.03 -18.61 28.46
C GLU A 741 12.79 -17.76 28.78
N VAL A 742 12.31 -17.01 27.77
CA VAL A 742 11.12 -16.16 27.90
C VAL A 742 9.88 -17.02 28.13
N GLU A 743 9.72 -18.10 27.37
CA GLU A 743 8.62 -19.03 27.51
C GLU A 743 8.52 -19.60 28.93
N LYS A 744 9.65 -20.05 29.48
CA LYS A 744 9.73 -20.55 30.86
C LYS A 744 9.38 -19.48 31.90
N ALA A 745 9.86 -18.24 31.71
CA ALA A 745 9.55 -17.14 32.61
C ALA A 745 8.06 -16.78 32.60
N LEU A 746 7.42 -16.79 31.42
CA LEU A 746 5.99 -16.57 31.27
C LEU A 746 5.17 -17.68 31.94
N ASP A 747 5.53 -18.96 31.76
CA ASP A 747 4.84 -20.08 32.42
C ASP A 747 4.93 -20.00 33.95
N GLN A 748 6.10 -19.62 34.48
CA GLN A 748 6.29 -19.42 35.91
C GLN A 748 5.42 -18.27 36.43
N TRP A 749 5.41 -17.14 35.73
CA TRP A 749 4.60 -15.99 36.10
C TRP A 749 3.10 -16.31 36.06
N LEU A 750 2.62 -17.00 35.01
CA LEU A 750 1.23 -17.47 34.91
C LEU A 750 0.80 -18.34 36.09
N ALA A 751 1.69 -19.23 36.57
CA ALA A 751 1.42 -20.06 37.74
C ALA A 751 1.29 -19.24 39.04
N GLU A 752 1.96 -18.07 39.13
CA GLU A 752 1.90 -17.16 40.26
C GLU A 752 0.60 -16.32 40.26
N ILE A 753 0.17 -15.82 39.09
CA ILE A 753 -0.99 -14.92 38.95
C ILE A 753 -2.34 -15.64 38.79
N SER A 754 -2.38 -16.97 38.88
CA SER A 754 -3.60 -17.78 38.78
C SER A 754 -4.79 -17.21 39.61
N PRO A 755 -6.05 -17.31 39.13
CA PRO A 755 -7.25 -16.63 39.67
C PRO A 755 -7.54 -16.75 41.16
N SER A 756 -6.84 -17.64 41.87
CA SER A 756 -6.97 -17.85 43.30
C SER A 756 -6.22 -16.83 44.18
N LYS A 757 -5.41 -15.90 43.64
CA LYS A 757 -4.43 -15.15 44.45
C LYS A 757 -4.33 -13.62 44.30
N THR A 758 -4.82 -12.96 43.24
CA THR A 758 -4.68 -11.48 43.06
C THR A 758 -5.85 -10.84 42.29
N GLY A 759 -5.93 -9.50 42.20
CA GLY A 759 -6.94 -8.75 41.41
C GLY A 759 -6.30 -8.06 40.19
N GLY A 760 -6.96 -8.09 39.03
CA GLY A 760 -6.39 -7.69 37.72
C GLY A 760 -5.93 -8.87 36.84
N VAL A 761 -6.06 -10.09 37.35
CA VAL A 761 -5.53 -11.34 36.78
C VAL A 761 -5.89 -11.59 35.31
N ARG A 762 -7.13 -11.28 34.89
CA ARG A 762 -7.58 -11.59 33.53
C ARG A 762 -6.83 -10.79 32.48
N HIS A 763 -6.53 -9.52 32.79
CA HIS A 763 -5.69 -8.68 31.94
C HIS A 763 -4.26 -9.20 31.89
N ASP A 764 -3.68 -9.58 33.03
CA ASP A 764 -2.32 -10.15 33.09
C ASP A 764 -2.22 -11.48 32.30
N GLN A 765 -3.26 -12.32 32.33
CA GLN A 765 -3.34 -13.54 31.51
C GLN A 765 -3.38 -13.23 30.00
N ILE A 766 -4.09 -12.17 29.60
CA ILE A 766 -4.11 -11.69 28.20
C ILE A 766 -2.73 -11.14 27.79
N GLU A 767 -2.05 -10.40 28.68
CA GLU A 767 -0.68 -9.94 28.46
C GLU A 767 0.30 -11.10 28.25
N ALA A 768 0.17 -12.16 29.05
CA ALA A 768 0.94 -13.38 28.86
C ALA A 768 0.63 -14.05 27.51
N LEU A 769 -0.66 -14.18 27.16
CA LEU A 769 -1.12 -14.76 25.90
C LEU A 769 -0.49 -14.07 24.69
N TRP A 770 -0.52 -12.74 24.68
CA TRP A 770 0.13 -11.91 23.68
C TRP A 770 1.65 -12.11 23.67
N ALA A 771 2.30 -12.12 24.85
CA ALA A 771 3.74 -12.31 24.96
C ALA A 771 4.21 -13.68 24.41
N PHE A 772 3.44 -14.75 24.60
CA PHE A 772 3.73 -16.05 23.98
C PHE A 772 3.73 -15.96 22.45
N ARG A 773 2.73 -15.30 21.85
CA ARG A 773 2.69 -15.11 20.39
C ARG A 773 3.88 -14.29 19.89
N ASN A 774 4.28 -13.26 20.64
CA ASN A 774 5.43 -12.42 20.29
C ASN A 774 6.73 -13.24 20.14
N ILE A 775 6.89 -14.32 20.91
CA ILE A 775 8.05 -15.22 20.83
C ILE A 775 7.80 -16.47 19.96
N GLY A 776 6.68 -16.55 19.26
CA GLY A 776 6.31 -17.68 18.40
C GLY A 776 5.79 -18.92 19.12
N ALA A 777 5.45 -18.82 20.41
CA ALA A 777 4.87 -19.91 21.20
C ALA A 777 3.34 -19.82 21.23
N THR A 778 2.66 -20.96 21.41
CA THR A 778 1.19 -21.04 21.49
C THR A 778 0.73 -21.55 22.85
N ARG A 779 -0.47 -21.14 23.29
CA ARG A 779 -1.10 -21.56 24.57
C ARG A 779 -2.59 -21.84 24.40
N PRO A 780 -2.98 -22.90 23.65
CA PRO A 780 -4.39 -23.17 23.33
C PRO A 780 -5.28 -23.40 24.56
N ALA A 781 -4.74 -24.00 25.63
CA ALA A 781 -5.48 -24.19 26.88
C ALA A 781 -5.83 -22.85 27.57
N LEU A 782 -4.87 -21.91 27.62
CA LEU A 782 -5.09 -20.57 28.17
C LEU A 782 -6.04 -19.77 27.28
N LEU A 783 -5.89 -19.85 25.96
CA LEU A 783 -6.81 -19.24 25.01
C LEU A 783 -8.24 -19.74 25.25
N GLY A 784 -8.44 -21.05 25.37
CA GLY A 784 -9.74 -21.66 25.68
C GLY A 784 -10.33 -21.17 27.01
N GLU A 785 -9.51 -21.01 28.06
CA GLU A 785 -9.96 -20.43 29.33
C GLU A 785 -10.43 -18.97 29.16
N LEU A 786 -9.64 -18.14 28.47
CA LEU A 786 -9.91 -16.71 28.34
C LEU A 786 -11.07 -16.40 27.40
N LEU A 787 -11.32 -17.27 26.43
CA LEU A 787 -12.51 -17.24 25.58
C LEU A 787 -13.81 -17.39 26.41
N GLU A 788 -13.77 -18.10 27.54
CA GLU A 788 -14.90 -18.28 28.46
C GLU A 788 -14.84 -17.36 29.69
N CYS A 789 -13.98 -16.34 29.69
CA CYS A 789 -13.77 -15.44 30.83
C CYS A 789 -15.05 -14.67 31.19
N GLU A 790 -15.27 -14.38 32.46
CA GLU A 790 -16.37 -13.54 32.92
C GLU A 790 -16.28 -12.07 32.44
N ASP A 791 -15.06 -11.58 32.24
CA ASP A 791 -14.78 -10.24 31.72
C ASP A 791 -14.86 -10.25 30.19
N HIS A 792 -15.84 -9.51 29.64
CA HIS A 792 -16.07 -9.49 28.20
C HIS A 792 -14.93 -8.83 27.42
N LEU A 793 -14.14 -7.93 28.02
CA LEU A 793 -12.99 -7.32 27.35
C LEU A 793 -11.83 -8.32 27.25
N ALA A 794 -11.64 -9.16 28.27
CA ALA A 794 -10.72 -10.30 28.19
C ALA A 794 -11.21 -11.33 27.14
N ARG A 795 -12.52 -11.63 27.09
CA ARG A 795 -13.08 -12.50 26.04
C ARG A 795 -12.88 -11.92 24.65
N ALA A 796 -13.06 -10.61 24.45
CA ALA A 796 -12.87 -9.94 23.17
C ALA A 796 -11.40 -10.03 22.71
N ALA A 797 -10.45 -9.67 23.59
CA ALA A 797 -9.02 -9.79 23.30
C ALA A 797 -8.59 -11.25 23.01
N ALA A 798 -9.16 -12.22 23.72
CA ALA A 798 -8.95 -13.65 23.43
C ALA A 798 -9.59 -14.08 22.11
N THR A 799 -10.77 -13.56 21.77
CA THR A 799 -11.45 -13.84 20.49
C THR A 799 -10.60 -13.39 19.31
N ARG A 800 -9.94 -12.23 19.40
CA ARG A 800 -9.02 -11.76 18.36
C ARG A 800 -7.84 -12.70 18.13
N MET A 801 -7.38 -13.41 19.15
CA MET A 801 -6.30 -14.40 19.01
C MET A 801 -6.68 -15.57 18.11
N LEU A 802 -7.98 -15.80 17.86
CA LEU A 802 -8.44 -16.76 16.85
C LEU A 802 -7.98 -16.40 15.44
N CYS A 803 -7.69 -15.13 15.12
CA CYS A 803 -7.08 -14.76 13.84
C CYS A 803 -5.77 -15.51 13.58
N TRP A 804 -5.08 -15.96 14.64
CA TRP A 804 -3.73 -16.52 14.57
C TRP A 804 -3.65 -17.97 15.03
N TRP A 805 -4.41 -18.35 16.06
CA TRP A 805 -4.29 -19.65 16.75
C TRP A 805 -5.52 -20.54 16.58
N HIS A 806 -6.43 -20.24 15.64
CA HIS A 806 -7.60 -21.09 15.39
C HIS A 806 -7.19 -22.55 15.09
N ALA A 807 -6.13 -22.76 14.31
CA ALA A 807 -5.62 -24.08 13.95
C ALA A 807 -5.07 -24.90 15.12
N ASP A 808 -4.77 -24.26 16.26
CA ASP A 808 -4.31 -24.94 17.48
C ASP A 808 -5.48 -25.41 18.37
N LEU A 809 -6.72 -25.10 17.99
CA LEU A 809 -7.94 -25.48 18.70
C LEU A 809 -8.69 -26.62 17.97
N PRO A 810 -9.56 -27.37 18.68
CA PRO A 810 -10.43 -28.36 18.04
C PRO A 810 -11.28 -27.76 16.91
N ASN A 811 -11.52 -28.56 15.87
CA ASN A 811 -12.31 -28.16 14.69
C ASN A 811 -11.81 -26.84 14.06
N ASP A 812 -10.48 -26.64 14.04
CA ASP A 812 -9.85 -25.44 13.48
C ASP A 812 -10.38 -24.14 14.10
N GLY A 813 -10.79 -24.19 15.37
CA GLY A 813 -11.32 -23.05 16.12
C GLY A 813 -12.76 -22.65 15.76
N VAL A 814 -13.43 -23.34 14.83
CA VAL A 814 -14.79 -22.97 14.37
C VAL A 814 -15.82 -23.01 15.50
N ASP A 815 -15.73 -23.98 16.41
CA ASP A 815 -16.66 -24.10 17.53
C ASP A 815 -16.48 -22.93 18.51
N ALA A 816 -15.24 -22.55 18.77
CA ALA A 816 -14.90 -21.38 19.58
C ALA A 816 -15.37 -20.08 18.91
N LEU A 817 -15.14 -19.94 17.60
CA LEU A 817 -15.64 -18.81 16.80
C LEU A 817 -17.16 -18.68 16.92
N ARG A 818 -17.91 -19.78 16.68
CA ARG A 818 -19.37 -19.77 16.74
C ARG A 818 -19.91 -19.40 18.12
N ALA A 819 -19.24 -19.85 19.19
CA ALA A 819 -19.59 -19.45 20.55
C ALA A 819 -19.45 -17.94 20.76
N ARG A 820 -18.40 -17.32 20.20
CA ARG A 820 -18.15 -15.87 20.31
C ARG A 820 -19.04 -15.03 19.39
N VAL A 821 -19.40 -15.55 18.21
CA VAL A 821 -20.43 -14.92 17.35
C VAL A 821 -21.78 -14.80 18.08
N ASN A 822 -22.06 -15.75 18.97
CA ASN A 822 -23.28 -15.79 19.79
C ASN A 822 -23.10 -15.22 21.21
N ASP A 823 -21.99 -14.51 21.50
CA ASP A 823 -21.75 -13.90 22.82
C ASP A 823 -22.80 -12.82 23.10
N GLU A 824 -23.08 -12.55 24.38
CA GLU A 824 -24.02 -11.50 24.80
C GLU A 824 -23.48 -10.09 24.53
N ASN A 825 -22.16 -9.91 24.55
CA ASN A 825 -21.51 -8.61 24.39
C ASN A 825 -21.20 -8.31 22.90
N GLY A 826 -21.50 -7.08 22.45
CA GLY A 826 -21.33 -6.68 21.05
C GLY A 826 -19.88 -6.55 20.60
N ILE A 827 -18.95 -6.17 21.49
CA ILE A 827 -17.51 -6.08 21.18
C ILE A 827 -16.94 -7.49 20.94
N VAL A 828 -17.37 -8.49 21.72
CA VAL A 828 -16.96 -9.89 21.49
C VAL A 828 -17.45 -10.40 20.14
N ARG A 829 -18.71 -10.10 19.76
CA ARG A 829 -19.24 -10.43 18.43
C ARG A 829 -18.49 -9.73 17.30
N LEU A 830 -18.02 -8.50 17.53
CA LEU A 830 -17.21 -7.73 16.57
C LEU A 830 -15.87 -8.40 16.31
N GLU A 831 -15.17 -8.81 17.37
CA GLU A 831 -13.91 -9.55 17.25
C GLU A 831 -14.11 -10.92 16.59
N ALA A 832 -15.24 -11.58 16.86
CA ALA A 832 -15.58 -12.83 16.19
C ALA A 832 -15.79 -12.63 14.68
N ALA A 833 -16.45 -11.54 14.27
CA ALA A 833 -16.59 -11.20 12.85
C ALA A 833 -15.24 -10.97 12.18
N ILE A 834 -14.33 -10.24 12.84
CA ILE A 834 -12.96 -10.04 12.36
C ILE A 834 -12.24 -11.38 12.24
N ALA A 835 -12.24 -12.22 13.28
CA ALA A 835 -11.60 -13.53 13.28
C ALA A 835 -12.11 -14.44 12.16
N ALA A 836 -13.42 -14.43 11.88
CA ALA A 836 -14.01 -15.18 10.77
C ALA A 836 -13.36 -14.80 9.41
N SER A 837 -13.04 -13.52 9.20
CA SER A 837 -12.37 -13.07 7.96
C SER A 837 -10.94 -13.59 7.80
N HIS A 838 -10.23 -13.82 8.92
CA HIS A 838 -8.88 -14.39 8.92
C HIS A 838 -8.90 -15.92 8.76
N ILE A 839 -9.92 -16.60 9.31
CA ILE A 839 -10.10 -18.05 9.14
C ILE A 839 -10.54 -18.39 7.70
N GLY A 840 -11.48 -17.64 7.13
CA GLY A 840 -11.77 -17.68 5.69
C GLY A 840 -12.35 -18.99 5.13
N THR A 841 -12.80 -19.92 5.99
CA THR A 841 -13.35 -21.23 5.56
C THR A 841 -14.88 -21.18 5.39
N PRO A 842 -15.49 -22.11 4.64
CA PRO A 842 -16.95 -22.25 4.59
C PRO A 842 -17.58 -22.43 5.97
N ALA A 843 -16.93 -23.17 6.87
CA ALA A 843 -17.41 -23.39 8.22
C ALA A 843 -17.38 -22.11 9.08
N ALA A 844 -16.37 -21.25 8.89
CA ALA A 844 -16.31 -19.94 9.52
C ALA A 844 -17.37 -18.98 8.97
N LEU A 845 -17.65 -19.02 7.66
CA LEU A 845 -18.77 -18.27 7.06
C LEU A 845 -20.08 -18.67 7.73
N GLU A 846 -20.40 -19.96 7.77
CA GLU A 846 -21.63 -20.47 8.40
C GLU A 846 -21.73 -20.07 9.88
N ALA A 847 -20.61 -20.13 10.62
CA ALA A 847 -20.58 -19.65 12.01
C ALA A 847 -20.84 -18.14 12.12
N LEU A 848 -20.30 -17.32 11.23
CA LEU A 848 -20.49 -15.87 11.24
C LEU A 848 -21.95 -15.48 10.98
N LEU A 849 -22.69 -16.24 10.17
CA LEU A 849 -24.09 -15.90 9.83
C LEU A 849 -25.02 -15.89 11.05
N ASP A 850 -24.69 -16.61 12.12
CA ASP A 850 -25.42 -16.56 13.40
C ASP A 850 -25.49 -15.13 13.98
N VAL A 851 -24.51 -14.27 13.67
CA VAL A 851 -24.47 -12.87 14.15
C VAL A 851 -25.69 -12.07 13.71
N LEU A 852 -26.30 -12.44 12.58
CA LEU A 852 -27.47 -11.76 11.99
C LEU A 852 -28.73 -11.96 12.83
N ASP A 853 -28.68 -12.81 13.86
CA ASP A 853 -29.77 -13.06 14.80
C ASP A 853 -29.67 -12.17 16.05
N HIS A 854 -28.60 -11.37 16.16
CA HIS A 854 -28.32 -10.52 17.30
C HIS A 854 -28.45 -9.02 16.97
N PRO A 855 -28.70 -8.16 17.97
CA PRO A 855 -28.60 -6.72 17.79
C PRO A 855 -27.19 -6.29 17.39
N MET A 856 -27.11 -5.38 16.42
CA MET A 856 -25.87 -4.79 15.93
C MET A 856 -25.97 -3.27 15.94
N GLY A 857 -24.97 -2.61 16.54
CA GLY A 857 -24.72 -1.19 16.30
C GLY A 857 -23.96 -0.98 14.98
N ASP A 858 -23.62 0.27 14.67
CA ASP A 858 -22.98 0.62 13.41
C ASP A 858 -21.57 0.02 13.27
N HIS A 859 -20.82 -0.11 14.37
CA HIS A 859 -19.46 -0.66 14.36
C HIS A 859 -19.47 -2.17 14.12
N LEU A 860 -20.31 -2.92 14.85
CA LEU A 860 -20.48 -4.36 14.62
C LEU A 860 -21.03 -4.64 13.22
N ALA A 861 -22.03 -3.88 12.76
CA ALA A 861 -22.57 -4.03 11.42
C ALA A 861 -21.50 -3.77 10.33
N TYR A 862 -20.59 -2.82 10.56
CA TYR A 862 -19.47 -2.56 9.65
C TYR A 862 -18.44 -3.71 9.66
N ALA A 863 -18.07 -4.22 10.84
CA ALA A 863 -17.15 -5.35 10.97
C ALA A 863 -17.71 -6.61 10.28
N VAL A 864 -18.97 -6.95 10.51
CA VAL A 864 -19.67 -8.08 9.87
C VAL A 864 -19.72 -7.92 8.35
N ARG A 865 -20.08 -6.72 7.86
CA ARG A 865 -20.10 -6.42 6.42
C ARG A 865 -18.73 -6.59 5.78
N SER A 866 -17.70 -6.04 6.41
CA SER A 866 -16.33 -6.09 5.91
C SER A 866 -15.78 -7.51 5.95
N ALA A 867 -16.06 -8.28 7.00
CA ALA A 867 -15.70 -9.69 7.11
C ALA A 867 -16.35 -10.53 6.02
N LEU A 868 -17.67 -10.41 5.81
CA LEU A 868 -18.38 -11.11 4.73
C LEU A 868 -17.84 -10.73 3.33
N GLY A 869 -17.36 -9.50 3.16
CA GLY A 869 -16.73 -9.02 1.94
C GLY A 869 -15.27 -9.45 1.75
N SER A 870 -14.58 -9.93 2.79
CA SER A 870 -13.18 -10.35 2.73
C SER A 870 -12.96 -11.44 1.68
N ALA A 871 -11.78 -11.48 1.06
CA ALA A 871 -11.49 -12.41 -0.03
C ALA A 871 -11.74 -13.88 0.34
N GLY A 872 -11.39 -14.27 1.57
CA GLY A 872 -11.59 -15.62 2.08
C GLY A 872 -13.07 -16.00 2.19
N LEU A 873 -13.92 -15.14 2.78
CA LEU A 873 -15.33 -15.45 2.97
C LEU A 873 -16.18 -15.20 1.72
N ALA A 874 -15.92 -14.13 0.97
CA ALA A 874 -16.68 -13.76 -0.23
C ALA A 874 -16.67 -14.84 -1.31
N ALA A 875 -15.58 -15.61 -1.40
CA ALA A 875 -15.42 -16.74 -2.32
C ALA A 875 -16.50 -17.83 -2.14
N HIS A 876 -17.12 -17.91 -0.96
CA HIS A 876 -18.09 -18.96 -0.62
C HIS A 876 -19.56 -18.54 -0.76
N TRP A 877 -19.88 -17.26 -1.02
CA TRP A 877 -21.30 -16.81 -1.07
C TRP A 877 -21.64 -15.68 -2.05
N LYS A 878 -20.71 -14.74 -2.32
CA LYS A 878 -21.05 -13.43 -2.95
C LYS A 878 -21.71 -13.57 -4.32
N ASN A 879 -21.33 -14.60 -5.08
CA ASN A 879 -21.82 -14.88 -6.43
C ASN A 879 -22.53 -16.24 -6.52
N ASP A 880 -23.11 -16.72 -5.42
CA ASP A 880 -23.87 -17.98 -5.37
C ASP A 880 -25.35 -17.69 -5.05
N PRO A 881 -26.23 -17.63 -6.08
CA PRO A 881 -27.66 -17.41 -5.87
C PRO A 881 -28.33 -18.50 -5.04
N ALA A 882 -27.84 -19.75 -5.11
CA ALA A 882 -28.39 -20.85 -4.32
C ALA A 882 -28.05 -20.66 -2.84
N PHE A 883 -26.82 -20.25 -2.53
CA PHE A 883 -26.40 -19.92 -1.17
C PHE A 883 -27.22 -18.76 -0.59
N LEU A 884 -27.40 -17.67 -1.35
CA LEU A 884 -28.23 -16.53 -0.92
C LEU A 884 -29.71 -16.90 -0.72
N THR A 885 -30.24 -17.82 -1.52
CA THR A 885 -31.62 -18.32 -1.35
C THR A 885 -31.76 -19.14 -0.07
N ALA A 886 -30.74 -19.93 0.27
CA ALA A 886 -30.68 -20.69 1.52
C ALA A 886 -30.50 -19.79 2.76
N HIS A 887 -29.90 -18.60 2.58
CA HIS A 887 -29.57 -17.65 3.66
C HIS A 887 -30.29 -16.29 3.47
N PRO A 888 -31.61 -16.21 3.68
CA PRO A 888 -32.39 -15.00 3.40
C PRO A 888 -31.97 -13.78 4.23
N LYS A 889 -31.50 -13.98 5.47
CA LYS A 889 -30.98 -12.88 6.32
C LYS A 889 -29.70 -12.28 5.75
N LEU A 890 -28.80 -13.11 5.22
CA LEU A 890 -27.61 -12.63 4.52
C LEU A 890 -28.00 -11.86 3.26
N ALA A 891 -28.96 -12.38 2.48
CA ALA A 891 -29.44 -11.71 1.28
C ALA A 891 -30.14 -10.37 1.57
N GLU A 892 -30.81 -10.23 2.71
CA GLU A 892 -31.38 -8.97 3.18
C GLU A 892 -30.29 -8.01 3.67
N PHE A 893 -29.35 -8.50 4.49
CA PHE A 893 -28.25 -7.72 5.02
C PHE A 893 -27.35 -7.18 3.90
N SER A 894 -26.99 -8.00 2.91
CA SER A 894 -26.15 -7.60 1.78
C SER A 894 -26.80 -6.55 0.89
N ARG A 895 -28.13 -6.54 0.76
CA ARG A 895 -28.88 -5.48 0.07
C ARG A 895 -28.81 -4.12 0.78
N SER A 896 -28.58 -4.12 2.10
CA SER A 896 -28.43 -2.89 2.89
C SER A 896 -27.07 -2.21 2.75
N TRP A 897 -26.10 -2.89 2.11
CA TRP A 897 -24.78 -2.35 1.87
C TRP A 897 -24.94 -1.20 0.87
N LYS A 898 -24.96 0.04 1.37
CA LYS A 898 -24.88 1.22 0.51
C LYS A 898 -23.60 1.09 -0.30
N SER A 899 -23.70 0.70 -1.57
CA SER A 899 -22.55 0.71 -2.46
C SER A 899 -22.10 2.16 -2.60
N GLY A 900 -20.88 2.46 -2.16
CA GLY A 900 -20.24 3.75 -2.40
C GLY A 900 -20.03 4.02 -3.90
N ASP A 901 -20.15 2.98 -4.73
CA ASP A 901 -20.17 3.03 -6.17
C ASP A 901 -21.60 2.79 -6.67
N GLN A 902 -22.41 3.85 -6.75
CA GLN A 902 -23.60 3.77 -7.58
C GLN A 902 -23.17 3.86 -9.03
N ILE A 903 -23.12 2.70 -9.70
CA ILE A 903 -23.05 2.65 -11.16
C ILE A 903 -24.25 3.45 -11.70
N LYS A 904 -23.97 4.56 -12.38
CA LYS A 904 -24.99 5.48 -12.87
C LYS A 904 -25.69 4.84 -14.08
N ILE A 905 -26.93 4.40 -13.89
CA ILE A 905 -27.75 3.91 -15.00
C ILE A 905 -28.18 5.10 -15.86
N LEU A 906 -27.67 5.18 -17.08
CA LEU A 906 -27.83 6.31 -18.01
C LEU A 906 -29.30 6.56 -18.37
N ASN A 907 -30.12 5.51 -18.39
CA ASN A 907 -31.56 5.55 -18.64
C ASN A 907 -32.40 5.04 -17.43
N ALA A 908 -31.96 5.34 -16.20
CA ALA A 908 -32.62 4.90 -14.96
C ALA A 908 -34.11 5.30 -14.86
N LYS A 909 -34.47 6.45 -15.43
CA LYS A 909 -35.84 6.96 -15.41
C LYS A 909 -36.60 6.36 -16.60
N ALA A 910 -37.52 5.45 -16.32
CA ALA A 910 -38.42 4.89 -17.32
C ALA A 910 -39.25 5.99 -18.00
N THR A 911 -39.31 5.95 -19.33
CA THR A 911 -40.32 6.68 -20.13
C THR A 911 -41.71 6.06 -19.96
N GLY A 912 -42.76 6.68 -20.52
CA GLY A 912 -44.12 6.12 -20.49
C GLY A 912 -44.19 4.71 -21.08
N ASP A 913 -43.53 4.52 -22.23
CA ASP A 913 -43.48 3.23 -22.93
C ASP A 913 -42.63 2.20 -22.18
N ASP A 914 -41.53 2.64 -21.55
CA ASP A 914 -40.71 1.77 -20.69
C ASP A 914 -41.49 1.27 -19.46
N ALA A 915 -42.28 2.15 -18.85
CA ALA A 915 -43.11 1.80 -17.70
C ALA A 915 -44.22 0.82 -18.09
N GLU A 916 -44.81 0.99 -19.28
CA GLU A 916 -45.79 0.05 -19.83
C GLU A 916 -45.15 -1.30 -20.16
N PHE A 917 -43.93 -1.31 -20.73
CA PHE A 917 -43.17 -2.54 -20.97
C PHE A 917 -42.83 -3.28 -19.67
N ASP A 918 -42.40 -2.54 -18.64
CA ASP A 918 -42.04 -3.09 -17.33
C ASP A 918 -43.25 -3.68 -16.56
N LEU A 919 -44.48 -3.32 -16.96
CA LEU A 919 -45.74 -3.85 -16.39
C LEU A 919 -46.27 -5.09 -17.13
N ARG A 920 -45.63 -5.54 -18.21
CA ARG A 920 -46.08 -6.72 -18.96
C ARG A 920 -46.01 -7.98 -18.09
N ALA A 921 -47.06 -8.79 -18.16
CA ALA A 921 -47.05 -10.12 -17.57
C ALA A 921 -45.91 -10.96 -18.18
N ASP A 922 -45.23 -11.78 -17.36
CA ASP A 922 -44.15 -12.69 -17.79
C ASP A 922 -42.81 -12.02 -18.21
N LEU A 923 -42.56 -10.78 -17.77
CA LEU A 923 -41.27 -10.08 -17.94
C LEU A 923 -40.10 -10.82 -17.29
N LYS A 924 -39.07 -11.14 -18.08
CA LYS A 924 -37.78 -11.64 -17.60
C LYS A 924 -36.85 -10.46 -17.31
N THR A 925 -36.41 -10.31 -16.06
CA THR A 925 -35.36 -9.34 -15.70
C THR A 925 -34.01 -10.04 -15.58
N VAL A 926 -32.98 -9.45 -16.18
CA VAL A 926 -31.60 -9.95 -16.16
C VAL A 926 -30.68 -8.79 -15.84
N GLU A 927 -29.73 -8.99 -14.93
CA GLU A 927 -28.65 -8.03 -14.68
C GLU A 927 -27.32 -8.69 -15.05
N ILE A 928 -26.53 -7.98 -15.85
CA ILE A 928 -25.22 -8.42 -16.34
C ILE A 928 -24.23 -7.31 -15.99
N SER A 929 -23.13 -7.68 -15.36
CA SER A 929 -22.04 -6.76 -15.04
C SER A 929 -20.80 -7.12 -15.86
N CYS A 930 -20.04 -6.12 -16.31
CA CYS A 930 -18.70 -6.33 -16.84
C CYS A 930 -17.79 -6.67 -15.65
N VAL A 931 -17.09 -7.80 -15.70
CA VAL A 931 -16.20 -8.20 -14.60
C VAL A 931 -14.92 -7.35 -14.71
N PRO A 932 -14.63 -6.46 -13.73
CA PRO A 932 -13.50 -5.53 -13.83
C PRO A 932 -12.19 -6.23 -14.18
N GLU A 933 -11.45 -5.67 -15.14
CA GLU A 933 -10.12 -6.13 -15.55
C GLU A 933 -10.05 -7.60 -16.03
N ARG A 934 -11.19 -8.26 -16.33
CA ARG A 934 -11.21 -9.67 -16.76
C ARG A 934 -11.79 -9.90 -18.16
N LEU A 935 -12.33 -8.88 -18.83
CA LEU A 935 -12.98 -8.98 -20.15
C LEU A 935 -14.06 -10.07 -20.21
N LEU A 936 -14.90 -10.16 -19.18
CA LEU A 936 -16.00 -11.13 -19.09
C LEU A 936 -17.31 -10.45 -18.71
N PHE A 937 -18.43 -11.01 -19.16
CA PHE A 937 -19.73 -10.74 -18.56
C PHE A 937 -19.94 -11.63 -17.33
N SER A 938 -20.53 -11.08 -16.27
CA SER A 938 -20.83 -11.81 -15.03
C SER A 938 -21.88 -12.92 -15.23
N VAL A 939 -22.69 -12.79 -16.29
CA VAL A 939 -23.65 -13.78 -16.76
C VAL A 939 -23.25 -14.16 -18.17
N THR A 940 -23.03 -15.44 -18.41
CA THR A 940 -22.64 -15.99 -19.73
C THR A 940 -23.77 -16.75 -20.42
N LYS A 941 -24.90 -16.96 -19.74
CA LYS A 941 -26.07 -17.66 -20.27
C LYS A 941 -27.38 -17.07 -19.76
N ILE A 942 -28.30 -16.77 -20.67
CA ILE A 942 -29.64 -16.24 -20.41
C ILE A 942 -30.65 -17.21 -21.02
N GLU A 943 -31.72 -17.57 -20.31
CA GLU A 943 -32.80 -18.41 -20.83
C GLU A 943 -34.11 -17.61 -20.87
N ALA A 944 -34.76 -17.60 -22.04
CA ALA A 944 -36.05 -16.95 -22.29
C ALA A 944 -36.93 -17.80 -23.22
N ARG A 945 -38.25 -17.61 -23.17
CA ARG A 945 -39.17 -18.22 -24.16
C ARG A 945 -39.30 -17.33 -25.40
N ALA A 946 -39.65 -17.94 -26.53
CA ALA A 946 -39.91 -17.21 -27.77
C ALA A 946 -40.94 -16.09 -27.55
N GLY A 947 -40.58 -14.86 -27.93
CA GLY A 947 -41.43 -13.67 -27.76
C GLY A 947 -41.56 -13.15 -26.31
N GLN A 948 -40.85 -13.74 -25.34
CA GLN A 948 -40.92 -13.28 -23.95
C GLN A 948 -40.32 -11.87 -23.81
N PRO A 949 -40.99 -10.93 -23.12
CA PRO A 949 -40.40 -9.63 -22.84
C PRO A 949 -39.20 -9.76 -21.89
N VAL A 950 -38.08 -9.14 -22.24
CA VAL A 950 -36.82 -9.15 -21.49
C VAL A 950 -36.39 -7.72 -21.14
N LYS A 951 -36.08 -7.50 -19.87
CA LYS A 951 -35.42 -6.30 -19.34
C LYS A 951 -34.02 -6.67 -18.88
N LEU A 952 -33.01 -6.29 -19.67
CA LEU A 952 -31.60 -6.57 -19.41
C LEU A 952 -30.91 -5.29 -18.92
N THR A 953 -30.29 -5.32 -17.74
CA THR A 953 -29.46 -4.22 -17.24
C THR A 953 -28.00 -4.59 -17.41
N LEU A 954 -27.24 -3.81 -18.20
CA LEU A 954 -25.79 -3.93 -18.31
C LEU A 954 -25.14 -2.91 -17.37
N LEU A 955 -24.20 -3.36 -16.54
CA LEU A 955 -23.41 -2.53 -15.63
C LEU A 955 -21.94 -2.57 -16.06
N ASN A 956 -21.29 -1.41 -16.10
CA ASN A 956 -19.85 -1.33 -16.36
C ASN A 956 -19.10 -0.76 -15.13
N PRO A 957 -18.70 -1.61 -14.17
CA PRO A 957 -17.78 -1.23 -13.10
C PRO A 957 -16.30 -1.21 -13.54
N ASP A 958 -16.00 -1.63 -14.77
CA ASP A 958 -14.65 -1.74 -15.29
C ASP A 958 -14.10 -0.36 -15.70
N ALA A 959 -12.78 -0.19 -15.65
CA ALA A 959 -12.10 1.01 -16.14
C ALA A 959 -12.13 1.11 -17.67
N THR A 960 -12.34 -0.04 -18.35
CA THR A 960 -12.48 -0.11 -19.80
C THR A 960 -13.94 0.08 -20.20
N GLN A 961 -14.19 0.75 -21.33
CA GLN A 961 -15.54 0.89 -21.88
C GLN A 961 -16.04 -0.44 -22.46
N HIS A 962 -17.32 -0.74 -22.25
CA HIS A 962 -17.93 -1.98 -22.72
C HIS A 962 -19.32 -1.75 -23.31
N ASN A 963 -19.71 -2.62 -24.23
CA ASN A 963 -21.09 -2.71 -24.73
C ASN A 963 -21.54 -4.18 -24.71
N LEU A 964 -22.83 -4.41 -24.96
CA LEU A 964 -23.38 -5.74 -25.19
C LEU A 964 -24.23 -5.70 -26.44
N THR A 965 -23.91 -6.58 -27.40
CA THR A 965 -24.59 -6.71 -28.69
C THR A 965 -25.10 -8.14 -28.84
N ILE A 966 -26.43 -8.31 -28.98
CA ILE A 966 -27.09 -9.59 -29.25
C ILE A 966 -27.24 -9.76 -30.76
N VAL A 967 -26.82 -10.90 -31.31
CA VAL A 967 -26.76 -11.16 -32.75
C VAL A 967 -27.52 -12.43 -33.16
N LYS A 968 -27.82 -12.57 -34.45
CA LYS A 968 -28.42 -13.78 -35.03
C LYS A 968 -27.51 -15.01 -34.84
N PRO A 969 -28.07 -16.24 -34.80
CA PRO A 969 -27.29 -17.46 -34.75
C PRO A 969 -26.24 -17.51 -35.88
N GLY A 970 -25.00 -17.85 -35.55
CA GLY A 970 -23.88 -17.92 -36.51
C GLY A 970 -23.24 -16.57 -36.88
N ALA A 971 -23.70 -15.43 -36.36
CA ALA A 971 -23.19 -14.11 -36.70
C ALA A 971 -22.09 -13.56 -35.76
N LEU A 972 -21.72 -14.30 -34.70
CA LEU A 972 -20.82 -13.81 -33.65
C LEU A 972 -19.46 -13.36 -34.19
N GLU A 973 -18.80 -14.21 -34.98
CA GLU A 973 -17.44 -13.92 -35.50
C GLU A 973 -17.46 -12.76 -36.50
N GLU A 974 -18.45 -12.73 -37.39
CA GLU A 974 -18.60 -11.66 -38.38
C GLU A 974 -18.83 -10.29 -37.72
N VAL A 975 -19.75 -10.21 -36.76
CA VAL A 975 -20.05 -8.95 -36.06
C VAL A 975 -18.90 -8.54 -35.14
N GLY A 976 -18.26 -9.49 -34.46
CA GLY A 976 -17.07 -9.24 -33.65
C GLY A 976 -15.90 -8.71 -34.47
N MET A 977 -15.58 -9.35 -35.60
CA MET A 977 -14.55 -8.88 -36.53
C MET A 977 -14.89 -7.50 -37.09
N ALA A 978 -16.15 -7.24 -37.46
CA ALA A 978 -16.57 -5.92 -37.92
C ALA A 978 -16.37 -4.84 -36.84
N GLY A 979 -16.62 -5.16 -35.56
CA GLY A 979 -16.31 -4.28 -34.42
C GLY A 979 -14.82 -3.96 -34.31
N ASN A 980 -13.95 -4.96 -34.49
CA ASN A 980 -12.49 -4.76 -34.53
C ASN A 980 -12.07 -3.85 -35.70
N GLU A 981 -12.66 -4.02 -36.88
CA GLU A 981 -12.35 -3.21 -38.05
C GLU A 981 -12.76 -1.75 -37.87
N MET A 982 -13.80 -1.46 -37.09
CA MET A 982 -14.20 -0.08 -36.74
C MET A 982 -13.13 0.66 -35.92
N ALA A 983 -12.17 -0.04 -35.31
CA ALA A 983 -11.02 0.60 -34.65
C ALA A 983 -10.08 1.33 -35.63
N LYS A 984 -10.17 1.01 -36.93
CA LYS A 984 -9.39 1.66 -38.00
C LYS A 984 -10.03 2.96 -38.48
N ASP A 985 -11.29 3.22 -38.11
CA ASP A 985 -12.05 4.42 -38.48
C ASP A 985 -12.08 5.41 -37.30
N PRO A 986 -11.64 6.67 -37.46
CA PRO A 986 -11.77 7.71 -36.43
C PRO A 986 -13.20 7.91 -35.89
N ALA A 987 -14.23 7.54 -36.65
CA ALA A 987 -15.62 7.57 -36.23
C ALA A 987 -16.08 6.34 -35.41
N GLY A 988 -15.23 5.32 -35.24
CA GLY A 988 -15.59 4.09 -34.52
C GLY A 988 -16.05 4.33 -33.09
N LEU A 989 -15.40 5.24 -32.37
CA LEU A 989 -15.73 5.60 -30.99
C LEU A 989 -17.09 6.30 -30.89
N SER A 990 -17.41 7.24 -31.80
CA SER A 990 -18.71 7.94 -31.78
C SER A 990 -19.88 7.03 -32.15
N LYS A 991 -19.61 5.93 -32.87
CA LYS A 991 -20.56 4.83 -33.13
C LYS A 991 -20.58 3.76 -32.03
N GLY A 992 -19.82 3.94 -30.95
CA GLY A 992 -19.75 2.98 -29.84
C GLY A 992 -19.24 1.60 -30.24
N PHE A 993 -18.51 1.51 -31.37
CA PHE A 993 -18.05 0.26 -31.99
C PHE A 993 -19.17 -0.75 -32.27
N ILE A 994 -20.39 -0.29 -32.54
CA ILE A 994 -21.50 -1.14 -33.01
C ILE A 994 -21.49 -1.10 -34.55
N PRO A 995 -21.17 -2.21 -35.25
CA PRO A 995 -21.16 -2.24 -36.71
C PRO A 995 -22.55 -2.07 -37.30
N GLU A 996 -22.66 -1.44 -38.46
CA GLU A 996 -23.91 -1.42 -39.22
C GLU A 996 -24.11 -2.80 -39.85
N SER A 997 -24.94 -3.65 -39.23
CA SER A 997 -25.24 -5.01 -39.69
C SER A 997 -26.70 -5.38 -39.41
N ASP A 998 -27.35 -6.01 -40.40
CA ASP A 998 -28.70 -6.57 -40.28
C ASP A 998 -28.75 -7.86 -39.44
N LYS A 999 -27.60 -8.31 -38.93
CA LYS A 999 -27.45 -9.46 -38.03
C LYS A 999 -27.43 -9.08 -36.55
N ILE A 1000 -27.32 -7.79 -36.23
CA ILE A 1000 -27.46 -7.28 -34.87
C ILE A 1000 -28.96 -7.15 -34.57
N LEU A 1001 -29.40 -7.78 -33.48
CA LEU A 1001 -30.80 -7.77 -33.05
C LEU A 1001 -31.06 -6.67 -32.03
N PHE A 1002 -30.21 -6.60 -31.00
CA PHE A 1002 -30.32 -5.66 -29.90
C PHE A 1002 -28.92 -5.27 -29.43
N HIS A 1003 -28.75 -4.06 -28.92
CA HIS A 1003 -27.48 -3.66 -28.34
C HIS A 1003 -27.65 -2.56 -27.29
N THR A 1004 -26.70 -2.47 -26.37
CA THR A 1004 -26.51 -1.29 -25.52
C THR A 1004 -25.67 -0.24 -26.25
N ARG A 1005 -25.57 0.94 -25.65
CA ARG A 1005 -24.52 1.92 -25.94
C ARG A 1005 -23.18 1.39 -25.44
N LEU A 1006 -22.12 2.07 -25.86
CA LEU A 1006 -20.83 1.96 -25.22
C LEU A 1006 -20.89 2.65 -23.85
N LEU A 1007 -20.68 1.89 -22.79
CA LEU A 1007 -20.77 2.34 -21.40
C LEU A 1007 -19.40 2.78 -20.90
N ASP A 1008 -19.36 3.98 -20.32
CA ASP A 1008 -18.21 4.50 -19.58
C ASP A 1008 -18.04 3.78 -18.24
N PRO A 1009 -16.85 3.87 -17.61
CA PRO A 1009 -16.63 3.37 -16.26
C PRO A 1009 -17.67 3.91 -15.27
N GLN A 1010 -18.15 3.06 -14.38
CA GLN A 1010 -19.20 3.34 -13.39
C GLN A 1010 -20.52 3.81 -14.01
N THR A 1011 -20.85 3.35 -15.23
CA THR A 1011 -22.15 3.59 -15.87
C THR A 1011 -22.88 2.29 -16.22
N GLY A 1012 -24.19 2.37 -16.38
CA GLY A 1012 -25.04 1.24 -16.76
C GLY A 1012 -26.14 1.64 -17.73
N GLU A 1013 -26.76 0.67 -18.39
CA GLU A 1013 -27.92 0.89 -19.26
C GLU A 1013 -28.92 -0.27 -19.18
N ILE A 1014 -30.21 0.06 -19.27
CA ILE A 1014 -31.31 -0.90 -19.34
C ILE A 1014 -31.75 -1.06 -20.80
N LEU A 1015 -31.67 -2.27 -21.33
CA LEU A 1015 -32.18 -2.70 -22.62
C LEU A 1015 -33.50 -3.46 -22.45
N ARG A 1016 -34.55 -3.04 -23.17
CA ARG A 1016 -35.86 -3.71 -23.18
C ARG A 1016 -36.13 -4.26 -24.57
N PHE A 1017 -36.40 -5.55 -24.68
CA PHE A 1017 -36.64 -6.21 -25.97
C PHE A 1017 -37.50 -7.45 -25.83
N GLU A 1018 -38.12 -7.89 -26.93
CA GLU A 1018 -38.77 -9.20 -26.99
C GLU A 1018 -37.74 -10.23 -27.43
N ALA A 1019 -37.64 -11.34 -26.69
CA ALA A 1019 -36.81 -12.46 -27.09
C ALA A 1019 -37.22 -12.91 -28.50
N PRO A 1020 -36.25 -13.29 -29.37
CA PRO A 1020 -36.54 -13.73 -30.74
C PRO A 1020 -37.68 -14.76 -30.79
N GLY A 1021 -38.54 -14.68 -31.81
CA GLY A 1021 -39.68 -15.58 -31.95
C GLY A 1021 -39.32 -17.01 -32.40
N GLU A 1022 -38.09 -17.21 -32.89
CA GLU A 1022 -37.58 -18.52 -33.29
C GLU A 1022 -36.73 -19.12 -32.16
N PRO A 1023 -37.00 -20.36 -31.72
CA PRO A 1023 -36.13 -21.05 -30.77
C PRO A 1023 -34.71 -21.22 -31.33
N GLY A 1024 -33.70 -20.97 -30.49
CA GLY A 1024 -32.30 -21.02 -30.91
C GLY A 1024 -31.35 -20.39 -29.91
N VAL A 1025 -30.05 -20.46 -30.24
CA VAL A 1025 -28.98 -19.84 -29.46
C VAL A 1025 -28.55 -18.55 -30.14
N TYR A 1026 -28.84 -17.43 -29.49
CA TYR A 1026 -28.52 -16.08 -29.95
C TYR A 1026 -27.29 -15.58 -29.15
N PRO A 1027 -26.11 -15.51 -29.77
CA PRO A 1027 -24.93 -15.04 -29.08
C PRO A 1027 -25.08 -13.56 -28.71
N TYR A 1028 -24.48 -13.17 -27.58
CA TYR A 1028 -24.16 -11.77 -27.31
C TYR A 1028 -22.67 -11.59 -27.02
N LEU A 1029 -22.15 -10.42 -27.39
CA LEU A 1029 -20.73 -10.11 -27.34
C LEU A 1029 -20.50 -8.63 -27.03
N CYS A 1030 -19.32 -8.30 -26.48
CA CYS A 1030 -18.82 -6.93 -26.46
C CYS A 1030 -18.08 -6.65 -27.78
N THR A 1031 -18.59 -5.72 -28.59
CA THR A 1031 -17.98 -5.35 -29.88
C THR A 1031 -16.92 -4.27 -29.76
N PHE A 1032 -16.62 -3.81 -28.53
CA PHE A 1032 -15.45 -2.98 -28.31
C PHE A 1032 -14.19 -3.72 -28.84
N PRO A 1033 -13.31 -3.05 -29.60
CA PRO A 1033 -12.27 -3.73 -30.36
C PRO A 1033 -11.42 -4.69 -29.51
N GLY A 1034 -11.38 -5.95 -29.92
CA GLY A 1034 -10.63 -7.04 -29.27
C GLY A 1034 -11.40 -7.81 -28.21
N HIS A 1035 -12.53 -7.31 -27.71
CA HIS A 1035 -13.20 -7.89 -26.53
C HIS A 1035 -14.00 -9.16 -26.85
N TRP A 1036 -14.70 -9.21 -27.99
CA TRP A 1036 -15.63 -10.29 -28.36
C TRP A 1036 -15.02 -11.70 -28.40
N ILE A 1037 -13.69 -11.80 -28.49
CA ILE A 1037 -12.96 -13.07 -28.51
C ILE A 1037 -13.26 -13.85 -27.23
N VAL A 1038 -13.26 -13.16 -26.10
CA VAL A 1038 -13.46 -13.71 -24.74
C VAL A 1038 -14.75 -13.20 -24.08
N MET A 1039 -15.15 -11.95 -24.33
CA MET A 1039 -16.28 -11.30 -23.69
C MET A 1039 -17.59 -11.56 -24.45
N LYS A 1040 -18.15 -12.76 -24.24
CA LYS A 1040 -19.35 -13.25 -24.93
C LYS A 1040 -20.20 -14.15 -24.03
N GLY A 1041 -21.46 -14.32 -24.40
CA GLY A 1041 -22.39 -15.26 -23.78
C GLY A 1041 -23.54 -15.61 -24.73
N GLU A 1042 -24.52 -16.35 -24.21
CA GLU A 1042 -25.61 -16.92 -25.02
C GLU A 1042 -26.99 -16.59 -24.45
N LEU A 1043 -27.87 -16.06 -25.29
CA LEU A 1043 -29.31 -16.01 -25.05
C LEU A 1043 -29.94 -17.25 -25.70
N ILE A 1044 -30.40 -18.18 -24.87
CA ILE A 1044 -31.11 -19.39 -25.31
C ILE A 1044 -32.61 -19.10 -25.31
N VAL A 1045 -33.20 -19.17 -26.49
CA VAL A 1045 -34.64 -19.05 -26.69
C VAL A 1045 -35.24 -20.45 -26.83
N SER A 1046 -36.12 -20.82 -25.91
CA SER A 1046 -36.90 -22.06 -25.97
C SER A 1046 -38.32 -21.81 -26.48
N GLU A 1047 -39.00 -22.89 -26.87
CA GLU A 1047 -40.45 -22.86 -27.16
C GLU A 1047 -41.29 -22.32 -25.99
#